data_AF-P28288-F1
#
_entry.id   AF-P28288-F1
#
_cell.length_a   1.000
_cell.length_b   1.000
_cell.length_c   1.000
_cell.angle_alpha   90.00
_cell.angle_beta   90.00
_cell.angle_gamma   90.00
#
_symmetry.space_group_name_H-M   'P 1'
#
loop_
_entity.id
_entity.type
_entity.pdbx_description
1 polymer ?
#
loop_
_entity_poly.entity_id
_entity_poly.type
_entity_poly.pdbx_seq_one_letter_code
_entity_poly.pdbx_strand_id
1 'polypeptide(L)'
;MAAFSKYLTARNSSLAGAAFLLLCLLHKRRRALGLHGKKSGKPPLQNNEKEGKKERAVVDKVFFSRLIQILKIMVPRTFCKETGYLVLIAVMLVSRTYCDVWMIQNGTLIESGIIGRSRKDFKRYLLNFIAAMPLISLVNNFLKYGLNELKLCFRVRLTKYLYEEYLQAFTYYKMGNLDNRIANPDQLLTQDVEKFCNSVVDLYSNLSKPFLDIVLYIFKLTSAIGAQGPASMMAYLVVSGLFLTRLRRPIGKMTITEQKYEGEYRYVNSRLITNSEEIAFYNGNKREKQTVHSVFRKLVEHLHNFILFRFSMGFIDSIIAKYLATVVGYLVVSRPFLDLSHPRHLKSTHSELLEDYYQSGRMLLRMSQALGRIVLAGREMTRLAGFTARITELMQVLKDLNHGKYERTMVSQQEKGIEGVQVIPLIPGAGEIIIADNIIKFDHVPLATPNGDVLIRDLNFEVRSGANVLICGPNGCGKSSLFRVLGELWPLFGGRLTKPERGKLFYVPQRPYMTLGTLRDQVIYPDGREDQKRKGISDLVLKEYLDNVQLGHILEREGGWDSVQDWMDVLSGGEKQRMAMARLFYHKPQFAILDECTSAVSVDVEGYIYSHCRKVGITLFTVSHRKSLWKHHEYYLHMDGRGNYEFKQITEDTVEFGS
;
A
#
# COMPACT_ATOMS: atom_id res chain seq x y z
N MET A 1 11.70 7.65 -59.93
CA MET A 1 12.42 7.98 -58.67
C MET A 1 13.19 9.31 -58.70
N ALA A 2 13.69 9.79 -59.85
CA ALA A 2 14.37 11.09 -59.93
C ALA A 2 13.44 12.32 -59.96
N ALA A 3 12.19 12.18 -60.42
CA ALA A 3 11.24 13.31 -60.47
C ALA A 3 10.58 13.64 -59.12
N PHE A 4 10.49 12.66 -58.20
CA PHE A 4 9.84 12.82 -56.89
C PHE A 4 10.72 13.57 -55.86
N SER A 5 12.00 13.79 -56.16
CA SER A 5 12.92 14.53 -55.28
C SER A 5 12.75 16.05 -55.35
N LYS A 6 12.07 16.60 -56.36
CA LYS A 6 11.89 18.06 -56.51
C LYS A 6 10.62 18.60 -55.84
N TYR A 7 9.67 17.75 -55.47
CA TYR A 7 8.37 18.18 -54.90
C TYR A 7 8.26 18.04 -53.37
N LEU A 8 9.31 17.57 -52.69
CA LEU A 8 9.43 17.70 -51.24
C LEU A 8 9.93 19.10 -50.89
N THR A 9 9.09 20.07 -51.19
CA THR A 9 9.28 21.50 -50.96
C THR A 9 9.53 21.72 -49.45
N ALA A 10 10.59 22.48 -49.16
CA ALA A 10 11.23 22.71 -47.86
C ALA A 10 10.35 23.26 -46.71
N ARG A 11 9.02 23.27 -46.85
CA ARG A 11 8.09 23.85 -45.87
C ARG A 11 7.67 22.88 -44.76
N ASN A 12 7.73 21.56 -44.99
CA ASN A 12 7.40 20.54 -43.96
C ASN A 12 8.63 19.94 -43.25
N SER A 13 9.84 20.09 -43.83
CA SER A 13 11.08 19.68 -43.17
C SER A 13 11.44 20.57 -41.96
N SER A 14 10.94 21.81 -41.92
CA SER A 14 11.12 22.71 -40.78
C SER A 14 10.43 22.20 -39.50
N LEU A 15 9.25 21.57 -39.62
CA LEU A 15 8.52 20.98 -38.49
C LEU A 15 9.20 19.72 -37.94
N ALA A 16 9.72 18.86 -38.82
CA ALA A 16 10.50 17.69 -38.42
C ALA A 16 11.85 18.11 -37.80
N GLY A 17 12.51 19.13 -38.36
CA GLY A 17 13.72 19.73 -37.82
C GLY A 17 13.49 20.38 -36.46
N ALA A 18 12.36 21.08 -36.27
CA ALA A 18 11.99 21.66 -34.97
C ALA A 18 11.71 20.58 -33.91
N ALA A 19 11.05 19.47 -34.28
CA ALA A 19 10.84 18.34 -33.38
C ALA A 19 12.16 17.65 -32.98
N PHE A 20 13.09 17.50 -33.93
CA PHE A 20 14.43 16.98 -33.64
C PHE A 20 15.27 17.95 -32.81
N LEU A 21 15.18 19.26 -33.06
CA LEU A 21 15.80 20.29 -32.23
C LEU A 21 15.22 20.30 -30.82
N LEU A 22 13.91 20.11 -30.64
CA LEU A 22 13.29 19.95 -29.33
C LEU A 22 13.78 18.69 -28.60
N LEU A 23 13.90 17.56 -29.31
CA LEU A 23 14.48 16.33 -28.75
C LEU A 23 15.94 16.52 -28.35
N CYS A 24 16.76 17.17 -29.19
CA CYS A 24 18.14 17.50 -28.89
C CYS A 24 18.27 18.48 -27.73
N LEU A 25 17.42 19.52 -27.67
CA LEU A 25 17.37 20.48 -26.56
C LEU A 25 16.96 19.80 -25.26
N LEU A 26 15.96 18.91 -25.28
CA LEU A 26 15.55 18.10 -24.12
C LEU A 26 16.66 17.15 -23.67
N HIS A 27 17.38 16.54 -24.61
CA HIS A 27 18.51 15.68 -24.28
C HIS A 27 19.68 16.47 -23.70
N LYS A 28 19.93 17.68 -24.21
CA LYS A 28 20.92 18.63 -23.69
C LYS A 28 20.52 19.17 -22.32
N ARG A 29 19.22 19.42 -22.07
CA ARG A 29 18.68 19.83 -20.76
C ARG A 29 18.80 18.71 -19.73
N ARG A 30 18.59 17.44 -20.11
CA ARG A 30 18.90 16.28 -19.26
C ARG A 30 20.38 16.22 -18.86
N ARG A 31 21.30 16.53 -19.78
CA ARG A 31 22.74 16.63 -19.45
C ARG A 31 23.06 17.85 -18.59
N ALA A 32 22.45 19.00 -18.86
CA ALA A 32 22.68 20.23 -18.09
C ALA A 32 22.17 20.11 -16.64
N LEU A 33 21.01 19.48 -16.43
CA LEU A 33 20.50 19.15 -15.08
C LEU A 33 21.40 18.15 -14.35
N GLY A 34 22.08 17.25 -15.07
CA GLY A 34 23.11 16.39 -14.50
C GLY A 34 24.44 17.09 -14.17
N LEU A 35 24.73 18.25 -14.78
CA LEU A 35 25.99 18.98 -14.62
C LEU A 35 25.90 20.20 -13.68
N HIS A 36 24.71 20.78 -13.47
CA HIS A 36 24.53 21.93 -12.57
C HIS A 36 24.53 21.57 -11.07
N GLY A 37 24.70 20.30 -10.71
CA GLY A 37 24.86 19.87 -9.31
C GLY A 37 26.27 20.02 -8.73
N LYS A 38 27.26 20.57 -9.47
CA LYS A 38 28.69 20.53 -9.07
C LYS A 38 29.40 21.89 -8.86
N LYS A 39 28.67 22.99 -8.63
CA LYS A 39 29.29 24.27 -8.22
C LYS A 39 28.70 24.80 -6.91
N SER A 40 29.14 24.23 -5.80
CA SER A 40 29.16 24.91 -4.50
C SER A 40 30.23 24.23 -3.65
N GLY A 41 31.29 24.96 -3.33
CA GLY A 41 32.45 24.47 -2.62
C GLY A 41 32.12 24.14 -1.16
N LYS A 42 32.16 22.85 -0.84
CA LYS A 42 32.57 22.22 0.43
C LYS A 42 32.64 20.71 0.16
N PRO A 43 33.67 20.00 0.65
CA PRO A 43 33.97 18.65 0.20
C PRO A 43 32.78 17.72 0.51
N PRO A 44 32.32 16.91 -0.45
CA PRO A 44 31.21 16.01 -0.21
C PRO A 44 31.67 14.95 0.78
N LEU A 45 31.05 14.94 1.96
CA LEU A 45 31.02 13.78 2.84
C LEU A 45 30.71 12.56 1.97
N GLN A 46 31.65 11.61 1.95
CA GLN A 46 31.54 10.33 1.25
C GLN A 46 30.37 9.54 1.82
N ASN A 47 29.14 9.88 1.42
CA ASN A 47 28.04 8.96 1.46
C ASN A 47 28.25 7.95 0.33
N ASN A 48 29.03 6.91 0.64
CA ASN A 48 28.92 5.62 -0.02
C ASN A 48 27.53 5.04 0.31
N GLU A 49 26.47 5.67 -0.21
CA GLU A 49 25.20 5.01 -0.41
C GLU A 49 25.47 3.93 -1.47
N LYS A 50 25.91 2.75 -1.01
CA LYS A 50 25.73 1.52 -1.78
C LYS A 50 24.29 1.57 -2.27
N GLU A 51 24.10 1.65 -3.59
CA GLU A 51 22.79 1.57 -4.22
C GLU A 51 22.17 0.21 -3.85
N GLY A 52 21.55 0.13 -2.67
CA GLY A 52 20.73 -1.00 -2.27
C GLY A 52 19.75 -1.20 -3.39
N LYS A 53 19.69 -2.44 -3.92
CA LYS A 53 19.00 -2.85 -5.15
C LYS A 53 17.62 -2.17 -5.27
N LYS A 54 17.56 -0.93 -5.77
CA LYS A 54 16.31 -0.16 -5.89
C LYS A 54 15.49 -0.86 -6.97
N GLU A 55 14.46 -1.57 -6.54
CA GLU A 55 13.67 -2.43 -7.40
C GLU A 55 13.16 -1.66 -8.63
N ARG A 56 13.39 -2.25 -9.80
CA ARG A 56 13.12 -1.59 -11.07
C ARG A 56 11.61 -1.63 -11.33
N ALA A 57 10.93 -0.51 -11.12
CA ALA A 57 9.54 -0.26 -11.52
C ALA A 57 9.39 -0.11 -13.05
N VAL A 58 9.85 -1.13 -13.77
CA VAL A 58 9.95 -1.17 -15.23
C VAL A 58 9.11 -2.32 -15.74
N VAL A 59 8.47 -2.12 -16.89
CA VAL A 59 7.71 -3.17 -17.60
C VAL A 59 8.71 -4.15 -18.23
N ASP A 60 9.20 -5.08 -17.42
CA ASP A 60 10.10 -6.18 -17.81
C ASP A 60 9.48 -7.54 -17.40
N LYS A 61 10.15 -8.67 -17.69
CA LYS A 61 9.66 -10.03 -17.33
C LYS A 61 9.34 -10.17 -15.83
N VAL A 62 10.12 -9.51 -14.97
CA VAL A 62 9.91 -9.49 -13.51
C VAL A 62 8.58 -8.85 -13.16
N PHE A 63 8.22 -7.75 -13.82
CA PHE A 63 6.93 -7.08 -13.61
C PHE A 63 5.76 -8.02 -13.95
N PHE A 64 5.81 -8.71 -15.09
CA PHE A 64 4.76 -9.66 -15.45
C PHE A 64 4.67 -10.82 -14.45
N SER A 65 5.80 -11.35 -13.98
CA SER A 65 5.80 -12.39 -12.94
C SER A 65 5.12 -11.93 -11.66
N ARG A 66 5.44 -10.71 -11.19
CA ARG A 66 4.83 -10.09 -10.00
C ARG A 66 3.35 -9.81 -10.20
N LEU A 67 2.98 -9.27 -11.36
CA LEU A 67 1.59 -9.01 -11.71
C LEU A 67 0.77 -10.31 -11.75
N ILE A 68 1.31 -11.38 -12.33
CA ILE A 68 0.66 -12.71 -12.36
C ILE A 68 0.50 -13.24 -10.94
N GLN A 69 1.48 -13.07 -10.06
CA GLN A 69 1.37 -13.47 -8.66
C GLN A 69 0.24 -12.73 -7.93
N ILE A 70 0.10 -11.42 -8.13
CA ILE A 70 -1.00 -10.63 -7.55
C ILE A 70 -2.34 -10.99 -8.19
N LEU A 71 -2.37 -11.22 -9.51
CA LEU A 71 -3.57 -11.66 -10.23
C LEU A 71 -4.08 -13.02 -9.73
N LYS A 72 -3.19 -13.94 -9.37
CA LYS A 72 -3.57 -15.22 -8.74
C LYS A 72 -4.28 -15.05 -7.39
N ILE A 73 -4.00 -13.96 -6.67
CA ILE A 73 -4.68 -13.64 -5.41
C ILE A 73 -6.06 -13.03 -5.69
N MET A 74 -6.16 -12.14 -6.69
CA MET A 74 -7.42 -11.51 -7.06
C MET A 74 -8.39 -12.47 -7.76
N VAL A 75 -7.87 -13.42 -8.54
CA VAL A 75 -8.62 -14.45 -9.28
C VAL A 75 -8.07 -15.83 -8.89
N PRO A 76 -8.50 -16.38 -7.75
CA PRO A 76 -7.91 -17.60 -7.19
C PRO A 76 -8.34 -18.88 -7.91
N ARG A 77 -9.51 -18.88 -8.55
CA ARG A 77 -10.11 -20.05 -9.20
C ARG A 77 -10.67 -19.68 -10.57
N THR A 78 -10.80 -20.66 -11.45
CA THR A 78 -11.41 -20.49 -12.78
C THR A 78 -12.90 -20.19 -12.70
N PHE A 79 -13.60 -20.74 -11.69
CA PHE A 79 -15.02 -20.49 -11.42
C PHE A 79 -15.18 -19.71 -10.12
N CYS A 80 -15.18 -18.38 -10.21
CA CYS A 80 -15.47 -17.48 -9.10
C CYS A 80 -16.24 -16.25 -9.61
N LYS A 81 -16.74 -15.41 -8.70
CA LYS A 81 -17.55 -14.23 -9.07
C LYS A 81 -16.76 -13.29 -9.99
N GLU A 82 -15.47 -13.18 -9.75
CA GLU A 82 -14.50 -12.36 -10.46
C GLU A 82 -14.32 -12.86 -11.91
N THR A 83 -14.20 -14.17 -12.12
CA THR A 83 -14.17 -14.73 -13.49
C THR A 83 -15.50 -14.57 -14.19
N GLY A 84 -16.62 -14.67 -13.47
CA GLY A 84 -17.95 -14.34 -13.99
C GLY A 84 -18.02 -12.91 -14.55
N TYR A 85 -17.53 -11.92 -13.81
CA TYR A 85 -17.46 -10.54 -14.30
C TYR A 85 -16.44 -10.34 -15.44
N LEU A 86 -15.30 -11.02 -15.42
CA LEU A 86 -14.34 -11.00 -16.53
C LEU A 86 -14.96 -11.53 -17.83
N VAL A 87 -15.71 -12.63 -17.75
CA VAL A 87 -16.46 -13.21 -18.87
C VAL A 87 -17.58 -12.26 -19.31
N LEU A 88 -18.35 -11.70 -18.38
CA LEU A 88 -19.38 -10.70 -18.70
C LEU A 88 -18.78 -9.51 -19.47
N ILE A 89 -17.66 -8.96 -18.99
CA ILE A 89 -16.95 -7.88 -19.68
C ILE A 89 -16.52 -8.34 -21.08
N ALA A 90 -15.93 -9.53 -21.22
CA ALA A 90 -15.52 -10.06 -22.52
C ALA A 90 -16.71 -10.18 -23.49
N VAL A 91 -17.83 -10.73 -23.05
CA VAL A 91 -19.06 -10.85 -23.85
C VAL A 91 -19.62 -9.48 -24.22
N MET A 92 -19.67 -8.54 -23.26
CA MET A 92 -20.13 -7.18 -23.53
C MET A 92 -19.19 -6.42 -24.47
N LEU A 93 -17.89 -6.67 -24.43
CA LEU A 93 -16.93 -6.10 -25.38
C LEU A 93 -17.13 -6.64 -26.80
N VAL A 94 -17.32 -7.95 -26.94
CA VAL A 94 -17.65 -8.58 -28.23
C VAL A 94 -18.97 -8.03 -28.77
N SER A 95 -20.01 -8.01 -27.94
CA SER A 95 -21.32 -7.45 -28.28
C SER A 95 -21.21 -5.99 -28.69
N ARG A 96 -20.39 -5.20 -27.98
CA ARG A 96 -20.16 -3.80 -28.32
C ARG A 96 -19.46 -3.64 -29.66
N THR A 97 -18.46 -4.45 -29.96
CA THR A 97 -17.80 -4.39 -31.28
C THR A 97 -18.77 -4.81 -32.40
N TYR A 98 -19.64 -5.80 -32.16
CA TYR A 98 -20.69 -6.14 -33.11
C TYR A 98 -21.68 -4.97 -33.31
N CYS A 99 -22.14 -4.33 -32.22
CA CYS A 99 -22.97 -3.13 -32.29
C CYS A 99 -22.28 -1.99 -33.04
N ASP A 100 -20.98 -1.77 -32.82
CA ASP A 100 -20.20 -0.74 -33.53
C ASP A 100 -20.15 -1.04 -35.04
N VAL A 101 -19.94 -2.30 -35.44
CA VAL A 101 -19.96 -2.71 -36.87
C VAL A 101 -21.36 -2.55 -37.47
N TRP A 102 -22.39 -2.99 -36.76
CA TRP A 102 -23.79 -2.86 -37.19
C TRP A 102 -24.19 -1.39 -37.34
N MET A 103 -23.74 -0.52 -36.43
CA MET A 103 -23.97 0.92 -36.48
C MET A 103 -23.31 1.55 -37.71
N ILE A 104 -22.08 1.12 -38.05
CA ILE A 104 -21.39 1.57 -39.27
C ILE A 104 -22.18 1.13 -40.52
N GLN A 105 -22.60 -0.12 -40.60
CA GLN A 105 -23.35 -0.64 -41.77
C GLN A 105 -24.71 0.05 -41.95
N ASN A 106 -25.48 0.21 -40.88
CA ASN A 106 -26.77 0.91 -40.97
C ASN A 106 -26.59 2.40 -41.23
N GLY A 107 -25.54 3.02 -40.67
CA GLY A 107 -25.17 4.40 -40.99
C GLY A 107 -24.92 4.59 -42.49
N THR A 108 -24.18 3.67 -43.12
CA THR A 108 -23.94 3.71 -44.58
C THR A 108 -25.20 3.49 -45.41
N LEU A 109 -26.14 2.67 -44.94
CA LEU A 109 -27.43 2.48 -45.62
C LEU A 109 -28.30 3.74 -45.56
N ILE A 110 -28.30 4.45 -44.42
CA ILE A 110 -28.96 5.75 -44.29
C ILE A 110 -28.35 6.75 -45.28
N GLU A 111 -27.01 6.83 -45.35
CA GLU A 111 -26.30 7.68 -46.31
C GLU A 111 -26.69 7.33 -47.76
N SER A 112 -26.75 6.03 -48.11
CA SER A 112 -27.19 5.61 -49.46
C SER A 112 -28.64 6.01 -49.76
N GLY A 113 -29.53 5.98 -48.77
CA GLY A 113 -30.92 6.41 -48.92
C GLY A 113 -31.04 7.91 -49.19
N ILE A 114 -30.16 8.71 -48.56
CA ILE A 114 -30.06 10.16 -48.80
C ILE A 114 -29.52 10.43 -50.22
N ILE A 115 -28.41 9.80 -50.59
CA ILE A 115 -27.78 9.98 -51.91
C ILE A 115 -28.73 9.54 -53.02
N GLY A 116 -29.43 8.42 -52.85
CA GLY A 116 -30.45 7.93 -53.78
C GLY A 116 -31.75 8.74 -53.78
N ARG A 117 -31.88 9.79 -52.94
CA ARG A 117 -33.09 10.62 -52.77
C ARG A 117 -34.37 9.83 -52.46
N SER A 118 -34.25 8.61 -51.95
CA SER A 118 -35.38 7.76 -51.59
C SER A 118 -35.85 8.06 -50.17
N ARG A 119 -36.92 8.86 -50.06
CA ARG A 119 -37.53 9.20 -48.74
C ARG A 119 -38.00 7.95 -47.99
N LYS A 120 -38.46 6.92 -48.71
CA LYS A 120 -38.99 5.69 -48.12
C LYS A 120 -37.87 4.86 -47.49
N ASP A 121 -36.76 4.67 -48.20
CA ASP A 121 -35.62 3.91 -47.69
C ASP A 121 -34.93 4.65 -46.55
N PHE A 122 -34.76 5.97 -46.68
CA PHE A 122 -34.26 6.81 -45.61
C PHE A 122 -35.09 6.66 -44.32
N LYS A 123 -36.42 6.78 -44.40
CA LYS A 123 -37.30 6.65 -43.23
C LYS A 123 -37.20 5.25 -42.61
N ARG A 124 -37.13 4.19 -43.43
CA ARG A 124 -36.99 2.80 -42.96
C ARG A 124 -35.66 2.58 -42.23
N TYR A 125 -34.54 2.97 -42.84
CA TYR A 125 -33.22 2.80 -42.23
C TYR A 125 -33.05 3.66 -40.97
N LEU A 126 -33.59 4.89 -40.98
CA LEU A 126 -33.59 5.76 -39.81
C LEU A 126 -34.40 5.16 -38.65
N LEU A 127 -35.60 4.65 -38.90
CA LEU A 127 -36.42 4.00 -37.87
C LEU A 127 -35.74 2.74 -37.30
N ASN A 128 -35.16 1.89 -38.16
CA ASN A 128 -34.39 0.73 -37.72
C ASN A 128 -33.19 1.13 -36.85
N PHE A 129 -32.51 2.22 -37.21
CA PHE A 129 -31.38 2.75 -36.45
C PHE A 129 -31.81 3.26 -35.06
N ILE A 130 -32.91 4.02 -34.99
CA ILE A 130 -33.49 4.49 -33.73
C ILE A 130 -33.93 3.32 -32.86
N ALA A 131 -34.59 2.31 -33.43
CA ALA A 131 -35.07 1.13 -32.71
C ALA A 131 -33.94 0.32 -32.05
N ALA A 132 -32.73 0.34 -32.59
CA ALA A 132 -31.58 -0.34 -32.02
C ALA A 132 -30.84 0.45 -30.92
N MET A 133 -31.07 1.77 -30.79
CA MET A 133 -30.37 2.61 -29.82
C MET A 133 -30.52 2.14 -28.36
N PRO A 134 -31.71 1.73 -27.87
CA PRO A 134 -31.87 1.22 -26.52
C PRO A 134 -30.98 0.01 -26.24
N LEU A 135 -30.88 -0.92 -27.19
CA LEU A 135 -30.05 -2.12 -27.05
C LEU A 135 -28.56 -1.78 -27.01
N ILE A 136 -28.09 -0.88 -27.87
CA ILE A 136 -26.69 -0.41 -27.88
C ILE A 136 -26.36 0.30 -26.56
N SER A 137 -27.29 1.12 -26.06
CA SER A 137 -27.16 1.76 -24.75
C SER A 137 -27.06 0.73 -23.63
N LEU A 138 -27.89 -0.32 -23.67
CA LEU A 138 -27.90 -1.41 -22.70
C LEU A 138 -26.55 -2.13 -22.64
N VAL A 139 -25.98 -2.51 -23.79
CA VAL A 139 -24.65 -3.15 -23.89
C VAL A 139 -23.56 -2.27 -23.28
N ASN A 140 -23.59 -0.97 -23.57
CA ASN A 140 -22.61 -0.02 -23.01
C ASN A 140 -22.72 0.11 -21.49
N ASN A 141 -23.95 0.09 -20.96
CA ASN A 141 -24.18 0.18 -19.51
C ASN A 141 -23.82 -1.12 -18.79
N PHE A 142 -24.12 -2.29 -19.35
CA PHE A 142 -23.67 -3.56 -18.81
C PHE A 142 -22.14 -3.68 -18.79
N LEU A 143 -21.46 -3.17 -19.82
CA LEU A 143 -19.99 -3.12 -19.82
C LEU A 143 -19.47 -2.24 -18.67
N LYS A 144 -20.02 -1.04 -18.48
CA LYS A 144 -19.63 -0.15 -17.37
C LYS A 144 -19.90 -0.79 -16.00
N TYR A 145 -21.06 -1.42 -15.86
CA TYR A 145 -21.44 -2.16 -14.65
C TYR A 145 -20.43 -3.27 -14.35
N GLY A 146 -20.14 -4.13 -15.33
CA GLY A 146 -19.18 -5.22 -15.17
C GLY A 146 -17.78 -4.73 -14.79
N LEU A 147 -17.30 -3.62 -15.39
CA LEU A 147 -16.01 -3.02 -15.04
C LEU A 147 -15.97 -2.51 -13.59
N ASN A 148 -17.01 -1.82 -13.13
CA ASN A 148 -17.05 -1.28 -11.77
C ASN A 148 -17.16 -2.39 -10.72
N GLU A 149 -18.00 -3.39 -10.96
CA GLU A 149 -18.11 -4.57 -10.10
C GLU A 149 -16.79 -5.34 -10.03
N LEU A 150 -16.09 -5.50 -11.16
CA LEU A 150 -14.79 -6.15 -11.17
C LEU A 150 -13.73 -5.37 -10.37
N LYS A 151 -13.70 -4.04 -10.49
CA LYS A 151 -12.81 -3.17 -9.69
C LYS A 151 -13.04 -3.37 -8.20
N LEU A 152 -14.31 -3.39 -7.77
CA LEU A 152 -14.67 -3.61 -6.38
C LEU A 152 -14.28 -5.01 -5.90
N CYS A 153 -14.59 -6.05 -6.68
CA CYS A 153 -14.25 -7.43 -6.31
C CYS A 153 -12.73 -7.61 -6.13
N PHE A 154 -11.93 -7.08 -7.06
CA PHE A 154 -10.46 -7.11 -6.95
C PHE A 154 -9.96 -6.39 -5.71
N ARG A 155 -10.51 -5.20 -5.42
CA ARG A 155 -10.18 -4.46 -4.20
C ARG A 155 -10.49 -5.28 -2.95
N VAL A 156 -11.71 -5.81 -2.83
CA VAL A 156 -12.15 -6.60 -1.66
C VAL A 156 -11.21 -7.80 -1.43
N ARG A 157 -10.87 -8.56 -2.48
CA ARG A 157 -9.98 -9.72 -2.37
C ARG A 157 -8.57 -9.35 -1.95
N LEU A 158 -7.97 -8.37 -2.64
CA LEU A 158 -6.60 -7.98 -2.40
C LEU A 158 -6.45 -7.33 -1.02
N THR A 159 -7.38 -6.45 -0.64
CA THR A 159 -7.41 -5.83 0.68
C THR A 159 -7.58 -6.87 1.78
N LYS A 160 -8.51 -7.84 1.62
CA LYS A 160 -8.70 -8.92 2.60
C LYS A 160 -7.42 -9.75 2.78
N TYR A 161 -6.79 -10.18 1.68
CA TYR A 161 -5.54 -10.93 1.73
C TYR A 161 -4.41 -10.17 2.45
N LEU A 162 -4.24 -8.89 2.12
CA LEU A 162 -3.19 -8.07 2.73
C LEU A 162 -3.45 -7.81 4.23
N TYR A 163 -4.71 -7.60 4.64
CA TYR A 163 -5.04 -7.43 6.05
C TYR A 163 -4.92 -8.72 6.85
N GLU A 164 -5.23 -9.89 6.27
CA GLU A 164 -5.00 -11.18 6.90
C GLU A 164 -3.50 -11.35 7.23
N GLU A 165 -2.61 -11.08 6.28
CA GLU A 165 -1.15 -11.14 6.49
C GLU A 165 -0.64 -10.05 7.44
N TYR A 166 -1.20 -8.83 7.38
CA TYR A 166 -0.78 -7.69 8.20
C TYR A 166 -1.18 -7.83 9.67
N LEU A 167 -2.37 -8.37 9.94
CA LEU A 167 -2.88 -8.59 11.30
C LEU A 167 -2.44 -9.94 11.89
N GLN A 168 -1.79 -10.80 11.11
CA GLN A 168 -1.23 -12.07 11.60
C GLN A 168 -0.05 -11.82 12.53
N ALA A 169 -0.02 -12.52 13.68
CA ALA A 169 1.15 -12.62 14.57
C ALA A 169 1.87 -11.29 14.91
N PHE A 170 1.09 -10.21 15.09
CA PHE A 170 1.57 -8.86 15.38
C PHE A 170 2.43 -8.23 14.29
N THR A 171 2.30 -8.67 13.03
CA THR A 171 3.08 -8.14 11.91
C THR A 171 2.89 -6.64 11.73
N TYR A 172 1.71 -6.10 12.03
CA TYR A 172 1.48 -4.66 12.11
C TYR A 172 2.44 -3.93 13.08
N TYR A 173 2.71 -4.52 14.25
CA TYR A 173 3.67 -3.97 15.21
C TYR A 173 5.09 -4.10 14.67
N LYS A 174 5.45 -5.27 14.15
CA LYS A 174 6.80 -5.53 13.61
C LYS A 174 7.12 -4.60 12.43
N MET A 175 6.14 -4.33 11.58
CA MET A 175 6.32 -3.48 10.39
C MET A 175 6.46 -1.99 10.72
N GLY A 176 5.91 -1.53 11.84
CA GLY A 176 6.11 -0.15 12.30
C GLY A 176 7.33 0.03 13.21
N ASN A 177 7.61 -0.96 14.07
CA ASN A 177 8.56 -0.82 15.17
C ASN A 177 9.81 -1.70 15.05
N LEU A 178 9.86 -2.70 14.14
CA LEU A 178 11.00 -3.61 13.93
C LEU A 178 11.55 -3.58 12.49
N ASP A 179 10.86 -2.99 11.53
CA ASP A 179 11.31 -2.94 10.14
C ASP A 179 11.00 -1.56 9.56
N ASN A 180 11.98 -0.94 8.89
CA ASN A 180 11.85 0.42 8.35
C ASN A 180 11.79 0.44 6.81
N ARG A 181 11.64 -0.72 6.15
CA ARG A 181 11.54 -0.79 4.69
C ARG A 181 10.29 -0.06 4.17
N ILE A 182 9.20 -0.10 4.94
CA ILE A 182 7.93 0.55 4.58
C ILE A 182 7.58 1.60 5.63
N ALA A 183 7.70 2.88 5.29
CA ALA A 183 7.42 3.98 6.20
C ALA A 183 5.92 4.24 6.45
N ASN A 184 5.08 4.12 5.41
CA ASN A 184 3.66 4.51 5.45
C ASN A 184 2.77 3.33 5.00
N PRO A 185 2.60 2.29 5.83
CA PRO A 185 1.93 1.06 5.43
C PRO A 185 0.43 1.23 5.19
N ASP A 186 -0.19 2.15 5.91
CA ASP A 186 -1.57 2.60 5.78
C ASP A 186 -1.89 3.07 4.35
N GLN A 187 -1.03 3.90 3.77
CA GLN A 187 -1.16 4.40 2.40
C GLN A 187 -1.11 3.25 1.38
N LEU A 188 -0.22 2.28 1.57
CA LEU A 188 -0.11 1.13 0.67
C LEU A 188 -1.36 0.25 0.75
N LEU A 189 -1.78 -0.10 1.98
CA LEU A 189 -2.91 -1.00 2.24
C LEU A 189 -4.26 -0.43 1.77
N THR A 190 -4.40 0.90 1.78
CA THR A 190 -5.64 1.58 1.41
C THR A 190 -5.64 2.07 -0.04
N GLN A 191 -4.86 3.10 -0.35
CA GLN A 191 -4.97 3.82 -1.62
C GLN A 191 -4.19 3.19 -2.76
N ASP A 192 -2.97 2.69 -2.51
CA ASP A 192 -2.17 2.08 -3.58
C ASP A 192 -2.85 0.80 -4.07
N VAL A 193 -3.46 0.00 -3.17
CA VAL A 193 -4.30 -1.15 -3.51
C VAL A 193 -5.49 -0.77 -4.38
N GLU A 194 -6.22 0.30 -4.02
CA GLU A 194 -7.34 0.79 -4.83
C GLU A 194 -6.87 1.23 -6.22
N LYS A 195 -5.84 2.08 -6.30
CA LYS A 195 -5.30 2.58 -7.57
C LYS A 195 -4.77 1.45 -8.45
N PHE A 196 -4.16 0.42 -7.84
CA PHE A 196 -3.74 -0.79 -8.54
C PHE A 196 -4.93 -1.53 -9.15
N CYS A 197 -5.95 -1.87 -8.35
CA CYS A 197 -7.12 -2.61 -8.82
C CYS A 197 -7.82 -1.88 -9.97
N ASN A 198 -8.00 -0.57 -9.85
CA ASN A 198 -8.56 0.27 -10.90
C ASN A 198 -7.70 0.21 -12.18
N SER A 199 -6.39 0.37 -12.03
CA SER A 199 -5.45 0.34 -13.16
C SER A 199 -5.45 -1.01 -13.88
N VAL A 200 -5.55 -2.14 -13.16
CA VAL A 200 -5.62 -3.48 -13.76
C VAL A 200 -6.88 -3.64 -14.62
N VAL A 201 -8.04 -3.26 -14.09
CA VAL A 201 -9.31 -3.41 -14.81
C VAL A 201 -9.41 -2.45 -15.99
N ASP A 202 -8.94 -1.20 -15.82
CA ASP A 202 -8.91 -0.22 -16.91
C ASP A 202 -7.95 -0.68 -18.03
N LEU A 203 -6.79 -1.25 -17.67
CA LEU A 203 -5.87 -1.83 -18.63
C LEU A 203 -6.51 -3.01 -19.37
N TYR A 204 -7.22 -3.89 -18.68
CA TYR A 204 -7.93 -5.01 -19.30
C TYR A 204 -8.92 -4.52 -20.35
N SER A 205 -9.79 -3.55 -20.02
CA SER A 205 -10.75 -2.98 -20.97
C SER A 205 -10.07 -2.24 -22.13
N ASN A 206 -9.02 -1.47 -21.85
CA ASN A 206 -8.33 -0.66 -22.85
C ASN A 206 -7.44 -1.46 -23.80
N LEU A 207 -7.04 -2.68 -23.43
CA LEU A 207 -6.32 -3.60 -24.30
C LEU A 207 -7.27 -4.52 -25.08
N SER A 208 -8.24 -5.14 -24.40
CA SER A 208 -9.12 -6.16 -24.98
C SER A 208 -9.97 -5.64 -26.15
N LYS A 209 -10.57 -4.45 -26.02
CA LYS A 209 -11.38 -3.87 -27.11
C LYS A 209 -10.59 -3.63 -28.39
N PRO A 210 -9.54 -2.79 -28.40
CA PRO A 210 -8.79 -2.56 -29.63
C PRO A 210 -8.07 -3.82 -30.13
N PHE A 211 -7.72 -4.77 -29.26
CA PHE A 211 -7.21 -6.07 -29.70
C PHE A 211 -8.24 -6.84 -30.54
N LEU A 212 -9.48 -6.95 -30.07
CA LEU A 212 -10.57 -7.59 -30.81
C LEU A 212 -10.87 -6.86 -32.12
N ASP A 213 -10.89 -5.51 -32.09
CA ASP A 213 -11.06 -4.68 -33.28
C ASP A 213 -9.96 -4.99 -34.32
N ILE A 214 -8.69 -5.05 -33.90
CA ILE A 214 -7.56 -5.36 -34.79
C ILE A 214 -7.71 -6.75 -35.39
N VAL A 215 -8.06 -7.77 -34.59
CA VAL A 215 -8.27 -9.13 -35.09
C VAL A 215 -9.36 -9.16 -36.17
N LEU A 216 -10.52 -8.56 -35.91
CA LEU A 216 -11.62 -8.49 -36.89
C LEU A 216 -11.25 -7.73 -38.16
N TYR A 217 -10.54 -6.61 -38.03
CA TYR A 217 -10.10 -5.83 -39.19
C TYR A 217 -9.02 -6.54 -39.99
N ILE A 218 -8.06 -7.22 -39.34
CA ILE A 218 -7.04 -8.02 -40.04
C ILE A 218 -7.71 -9.10 -40.89
N PHE A 219 -8.68 -9.84 -40.35
CA PHE A 219 -9.40 -10.86 -41.12
C PHE A 219 -10.12 -10.27 -42.33
N LYS A 220 -10.87 -9.18 -42.15
CA LYS A 220 -11.60 -8.50 -43.25
C LYS A 220 -10.68 -7.85 -44.29
N LEU A 221 -9.59 -7.21 -43.87
CA LEU A 221 -8.62 -6.59 -44.79
C LEU A 221 -7.81 -7.64 -45.54
N THR A 222 -7.48 -8.78 -44.92
CA THR A 222 -6.73 -9.84 -45.60
C THR A 222 -7.55 -10.43 -46.75
N SER A 223 -8.88 -10.58 -46.59
CA SER A 223 -9.76 -10.96 -47.70
C SER A 223 -9.89 -9.88 -48.78
N ALA A 224 -9.74 -8.60 -48.42
CA ALA A 224 -9.90 -7.48 -49.33
C ALA A 224 -8.62 -7.15 -50.11
N ILE A 225 -7.48 -6.94 -49.46
CA ILE A 225 -6.26 -6.38 -50.07
C ILE A 225 -5.11 -7.42 -50.10
N GLY A 226 -5.27 -8.55 -49.42
CA GLY A 226 -4.19 -9.51 -49.18
C GLY A 226 -3.40 -9.23 -47.90
N ALA A 227 -2.61 -10.22 -47.46
CA ALA A 227 -2.02 -10.24 -46.12
C ALA A 227 -0.90 -9.20 -45.89
N GLN A 228 -0.30 -8.66 -46.97
CA GLN A 228 0.86 -7.77 -46.88
C GLN A 228 0.56 -6.45 -46.18
N GLY A 229 -0.63 -5.87 -46.42
CA GLY A 229 -1.05 -4.62 -45.78
C GLY A 229 -1.17 -4.75 -44.26
N PRO A 230 -2.04 -5.63 -43.75
CA PRO A 230 -2.16 -5.91 -42.32
C PRO A 230 -0.83 -6.30 -41.65
N ALA A 231 0.02 -7.09 -42.31
CA ALA A 231 1.32 -7.49 -41.79
C ALA A 231 2.25 -6.28 -41.56
N SER A 232 2.29 -5.33 -42.50
CA SER A 232 3.10 -4.11 -42.35
C SER A 232 2.62 -3.22 -41.20
N MET A 233 1.31 -3.13 -40.97
CA MET A 233 0.74 -2.41 -39.83
C MET A 233 1.02 -3.10 -38.50
N MET A 234 1.03 -4.44 -38.47
CA MET A 234 1.41 -5.21 -37.28
C MET A 234 2.88 -5.00 -36.94
N ALA A 235 3.77 -5.05 -37.95
CA ALA A 235 5.19 -4.74 -37.78
C ALA A 235 5.37 -3.33 -37.21
N TYR A 236 4.62 -2.35 -37.71
CA TYR A 236 4.60 -1.00 -37.17
C TYR A 236 4.18 -0.95 -35.70
N LEU A 237 3.12 -1.66 -35.30
CA LEU A 237 2.69 -1.72 -33.90
C LEU A 237 3.77 -2.32 -32.98
N VAL A 238 4.43 -3.39 -33.40
CA VAL A 238 5.49 -4.03 -32.60
C VAL A 238 6.67 -3.07 -32.42
N VAL A 239 7.15 -2.48 -33.52
CA VAL A 239 8.30 -1.55 -33.48
C VAL A 239 7.97 -0.30 -32.66
N SER A 240 6.83 0.34 -32.93
CA SER A 240 6.40 1.54 -32.19
C SER A 240 6.12 1.23 -30.71
N GLY A 241 5.50 0.08 -30.41
CA GLY A 241 5.23 -0.38 -29.05
C GLY A 241 6.50 -0.61 -28.24
N LEU A 242 7.50 -1.29 -28.81
CA LEU A 242 8.79 -1.52 -28.17
C LEU A 242 9.54 -0.19 -27.91
N PHE A 243 9.58 0.68 -28.92
CA PHE A 243 10.23 1.99 -28.81
C PHE A 243 9.59 2.85 -27.71
N LEU A 244 8.25 2.96 -27.72
CA LEU A 244 7.52 3.76 -26.74
C LEU A 244 7.56 3.17 -25.33
N THR A 245 7.52 1.85 -25.20
CA THR A 245 7.70 1.18 -23.90
C THR A 245 9.04 1.55 -23.29
N ARG A 246 10.10 1.61 -24.10
CA ARG A 246 11.43 2.01 -23.62
C ARG A 246 11.51 3.48 -23.21
N LEU A 247 10.87 4.38 -23.95
CA LEU A 247 10.78 5.80 -23.61
C LEU A 247 9.97 6.07 -22.33
N ARG A 248 8.92 5.28 -22.10
CA ARG A 248 8.01 5.44 -20.96
C ARG A 248 8.54 4.89 -19.66
N ARG A 249 9.59 4.05 -19.66
CA ARG A 249 10.17 3.41 -18.45
C ARG A 249 10.26 4.31 -17.19
N PRO A 250 10.64 5.60 -17.26
CA PRO A 250 10.72 6.45 -16.07
C PRO A 250 9.38 6.68 -15.36
N ILE A 251 8.24 6.55 -16.05
CA ILE A 251 6.90 6.82 -15.50
C ILE A 251 6.63 5.96 -14.26
N GLY A 252 6.98 4.68 -14.28
CA GLY A 252 6.74 3.78 -13.15
C GLY A 252 7.47 4.25 -11.89
N LYS A 253 8.74 4.66 -12.03
CA LYS A 253 9.53 5.22 -10.94
C LYS A 253 8.96 6.56 -10.44
N MET A 254 8.49 7.43 -11.34
CA MET A 254 7.86 8.70 -10.97
C MET A 254 6.51 8.51 -10.26
N THR A 255 5.74 7.48 -10.61
CA THR A 255 4.50 7.13 -9.91
C THR A 255 4.79 6.62 -8.50
N ILE A 256 5.86 5.84 -8.28
CA ILE A 256 6.25 5.42 -6.93
C ILE A 256 6.62 6.62 -6.06
N THR A 257 7.44 7.54 -6.56
CA THR A 257 7.84 8.72 -5.80
C THR A 257 6.67 9.66 -5.53
N GLU A 258 5.71 9.77 -6.47
CA GLU A 258 4.46 10.49 -6.26
C GLU A 258 3.69 9.92 -5.07
N GLN A 259 3.47 8.60 -5.02
CA GLN A 259 2.75 7.97 -3.90
C GLN A 259 3.51 8.08 -2.57
N LYS A 260 4.85 8.03 -2.60
CA LYS A 260 5.67 8.25 -1.41
C LYS A 260 5.47 9.67 -0.84
N TYR A 261 5.52 10.69 -1.69
CA TYR A 261 5.31 12.08 -1.27
C TYR A 261 3.86 12.35 -0.84
N GLU A 262 2.87 11.73 -1.48
CA GLU A 262 1.47 11.79 -1.00
C GLU A 262 1.34 11.18 0.41
N GLY A 263 1.99 10.04 0.67
CA GLY A 263 2.01 9.41 1.99
C GLY A 263 2.70 10.28 3.04
N GLU A 264 3.88 10.83 2.74
CA GLU A 264 4.59 11.76 3.65
C GLU A 264 3.75 13.01 3.96
N TYR A 265 3.03 13.54 2.97
CA TYR A 265 2.13 14.67 3.17
C TYR A 265 0.96 14.32 4.09
N ARG A 266 0.34 13.13 3.94
CA ARG A 266 -0.71 12.67 4.85
C ARG A 266 -0.21 12.44 6.26
N TYR A 267 0.97 11.83 6.39
CA TYR A 267 1.60 11.62 7.69
C TYR A 267 1.79 12.92 8.47
N VAL A 268 2.28 13.99 7.82
CA VAL A 268 2.44 15.29 8.49
C VAL A 268 1.10 15.87 8.95
N ASN A 269 0.03 15.71 8.16
CA ASN A 269 -1.31 16.13 8.58
C ASN A 269 -1.84 15.29 9.74
N SER A 270 -1.65 13.97 9.71
CA SER A 270 -2.04 13.08 10.80
C SER A 270 -1.30 13.40 12.10
N ARG A 271 0.00 13.72 12.04
CA ARG A 271 0.78 14.23 13.18
C ARG A 271 0.18 15.52 13.74
N LEU A 272 -0.22 16.46 12.89
CA LEU A 272 -0.82 17.73 13.32
C LEU A 272 -2.16 17.50 14.02
N ILE A 273 -3.00 16.58 13.52
CA ILE A 273 -4.27 16.23 14.15
C ILE A 273 -4.04 15.55 15.51
N THR A 274 -3.13 14.59 15.57
CA THR A 274 -2.90 13.79 16.79
C THR A 274 -2.30 14.61 17.93
N ASN A 275 -1.54 15.68 17.61
CA ASN A 275 -0.87 16.52 18.61
C ASN A 275 -1.41 17.97 18.56
N SER A 276 -2.67 18.15 18.15
CA SER A 276 -3.23 19.48 17.89
C SER A 276 -3.29 20.34 19.15
N GLU A 277 -3.55 19.71 20.30
CA GLU A 277 -3.64 20.37 21.60
C GLU A 277 -2.27 20.91 22.04
N GLU A 278 -1.24 20.06 22.02
CA GLU A 278 0.12 20.46 22.41
C GLU A 278 0.66 21.55 21.47
N ILE A 279 0.40 21.42 20.17
CA ILE A 279 0.78 22.42 19.16
C ILE A 279 0.05 23.75 19.42
N ALA A 280 -1.23 23.72 19.82
CA ALA A 280 -1.99 24.91 20.15
C ALA A 280 -1.46 25.59 21.42
N PHE A 281 -1.16 24.83 22.48
CA PHE A 281 -0.53 25.37 23.69
C PHE A 281 0.80 26.07 23.41
N TYR A 282 1.62 25.51 22.52
CA TYR A 282 2.89 26.12 22.11
C TYR A 282 2.74 27.24 21.08
N ASN A 283 1.52 27.58 20.64
CA ASN A 283 1.27 28.49 19.53
C ASN A 283 2.10 28.12 18.28
N GLY A 284 2.27 26.80 18.03
CA GLY A 284 3.13 26.22 17.01
C GLY A 284 2.69 26.43 15.56
N ASN A 285 1.59 27.16 15.34
CA ASN A 285 0.93 27.39 14.05
C ASN A 285 1.90 27.78 12.92
N LYS A 286 2.80 28.74 13.16
CA LYS A 286 3.76 29.21 12.14
C LYS A 286 4.75 28.11 11.74
N ARG A 287 5.22 27.32 12.71
CA ARG A 287 6.19 26.24 12.50
C ARG A 287 5.56 25.07 11.77
N GLU A 288 4.35 24.66 12.16
CA GLU A 288 3.62 23.58 11.49
C GLU A 288 3.22 23.99 10.07
N LYS A 289 2.80 25.24 9.85
CA LYS A 289 2.54 25.77 8.49
C LYS A 289 3.77 25.64 7.59
N GLN A 290 4.96 26.01 8.07
CA GLN A 290 6.20 25.86 7.30
C GLN A 290 6.51 24.39 7.00
N THR A 291 6.30 23.50 7.97
CA THR A 291 6.53 22.06 7.82
C THR A 291 5.61 21.47 6.74
N VAL A 292 4.31 21.72 6.85
CA VAL A 292 3.30 21.30 5.85
C VAL A 292 3.63 21.87 4.47
N HIS A 293 3.94 23.17 4.36
CA HIS A 293 4.32 23.80 3.10
C HIS A 293 5.59 23.20 2.50
N SER A 294 6.58 22.82 3.32
CA SER A 294 7.83 22.24 2.83
C SER A 294 7.62 20.87 2.19
N VAL A 295 6.80 20.01 2.81
CA VAL A 295 6.47 18.68 2.28
C VAL A 295 5.56 18.81 1.06
N PHE A 296 4.58 19.69 1.11
CA PHE A 296 3.72 19.98 -0.03
C PHE A 296 4.53 20.53 -1.23
N ARG A 297 5.52 21.38 -0.99
CA ARG A 297 6.41 21.89 -2.06
C ARG A 297 7.16 20.77 -2.77
N LYS A 298 7.71 19.79 -2.02
CA LYS A 298 8.38 18.61 -2.63
C LYS A 298 7.43 17.83 -3.54
N LEU A 299 6.18 17.63 -3.09
CA LEU A 299 5.13 17.00 -3.89
C LEU A 299 4.83 17.82 -5.15
N VAL A 300 4.65 19.14 -5.02
CA VAL A 300 4.36 20.05 -6.14
C VAL A 300 5.50 20.08 -7.15
N GLU A 301 6.76 20.16 -6.71
CA GLU A 301 7.93 20.13 -7.59
C GLU A 301 7.98 18.81 -8.38
N HIS A 302 7.74 17.68 -7.72
CA HIS A 302 7.65 16.38 -8.37
C HIS A 302 6.49 16.32 -9.38
N LEU A 303 5.29 16.78 -8.99
CA LEU A 303 4.13 16.81 -9.86
C LEU A 303 4.34 17.73 -11.07
N HIS A 304 4.96 18.89 -10.89
CA HIS A 304 5.29 19.81 -11.97
C HIS A 304 6.24 19.15 -12.98
N ASN A 305 7.33 18.55 -12.49
CA ASN A 305 8.25 17.78 -13.32
C ASN A 305 7.54 16.62 -14.03
N PHE A 306 6.60 15.97 -13.35
CA PHE A 306 5.82 14.88 -13.92
C PHE A 306 4.84 15.34 -14.99
N ILE A 307 4.21 16.51 -14.83
CA ILE A 307 3.34 17.13 -15.83
C ILE A 307 4.16 17.46 -17.09
N LEU A 308 5.33 18.09 -16.95
CA LEU A 308 6.20 18.40 -18.10
C LEU A 308 6.65 17.12 -18.81
N PHE A 309 7.01 16.08 -18.06
CA PHE A 309 7.37 14.79 -18.64
C PHE A 309 6.19 14.16 -19.37
N ARG A 310 4.99 14.14 -18.76
CA ARG A 310 3.75 13.64 -19.37
C ARG A 310 3.35 14.42 -20.62
N PHE A 311 3.57 15.74 -20.65
CA PHE A 311 3.36 16.55 -21.86
C PHE A 311 4.30 16.11 -22.98
N SER A 312 5.60 15.98 -22.70
CA SER A 312 6.57 15.56 -23.70
C SER A 312 6.29 14.15 -24.25
N MET A 313 5.92 13.20 -23.39
CA MET A 313 5.46 11.88 -23.83
C MET A 313 4.10 11.94 -24.52
N GLY A 314 3.21 12.81 -24.07
CA GLY A 314 1.95 13.20 -24.70
C GLY A 314 2.10 13.47 -26.19
N PHE A 315 3.05 14.34 -26.49
CA PHE A 315 3.41 14.75 -27.85
C PHE A 315 4.00 13.60 -28.66
N ILE A 316 5.00 12.89 -28.13
CA ILE A 316 5.67 11.77 -28.81
C ILE A 316 4.66 10.67 -29.15
N ASP A 317 3.79 10.32 -28.21
CA ASP A 317 2.76 9.31 -28.41
C ASP A 317 1.72 9.75 -29.44
N SER A 318 1.36 11.03 -29.50
CA SER A 318 0.43 11.53 -30.53
C SER A 318 1.05 11.43 -31.93
N ILE A 319 2.34 11.75 -32.06
CA ILE A 319 3.08 11.59 -33.32
C ILE A 319 3.11 10.13 -33.75
N ILE A 320 3.52 9.23 -32.86
CA ILE A 320 3.72 7.83 -33.20
C ILE A 320 2.37 7.11 -33.30
N ALA A 321 1.55 7.15 -32.27
CA ALA A 321 0.32 6.35 -32.22
C ALA A 321 -0.80 6.87 -33.14
N LYS A 322 -0.85 8.18 -33.45
CA LYS A 322 -1.94 8.78 -34.25
C LYS A 322 -1.48 9.23 -35.63
N TYR A 323 -0.50 10.13 -35.71
CA TYR A 323 -0.14 10.76 -36.98
C TYR A 323 0.65 9.84 -37.92
N LEU A 324 1.76 9.26 -37.45
CA LEU A 324 2.55 8.30 -38.23
C LEU A 324 1.75 7.04 -38.57
N ALA A 325 0.91 6.56 -37.66
CA ALA A 325 0.02 5.43 -37.91
C ALA A 325 -0.97 5.70 -39.05
N THR A 326 -1.42 6.96 -39.22
CA THR A 326 -2.30 7.36 -40.33
C THR A 326 -1.54 7.41 -41.66
N VAL A 327 -0.29 7.91 -41.65
CA VAL A 327 0.59 7.92 -42.84
C VAL A 327 0.90 6.52 -43.31
N VAL A 328 1.30 5.62 -42.40
CA VAL A 328 1.51 4.20 -42.70
C VAL A 328 0.23 3.60 -43.28
N GLY A 329 -0.94 4.00 -42.74
CA GLY A 329 -2.22 3.63 -43.30
C GLY A 329 -2.36 4.01 -44.78
N TYR A 330 -2.20 5.29 -45.13
CA TYR A 330 -2.30 5.72 -46.53
C TYR A 330 -1.31 4.99 -47.45
N LEU A 331 -0.08 4.75 -47.01
CA LEU A 331 0.92 4.01 -47.79
C LEU A 331 0.53 2.55 -48.04
N VAL A 332 -0.16 1.92 -47.08
CA VAL A 332 -0.64 0.54 -47.20
C VAL A 332 -1.83 0.46 -48.14
N VAL A 333 -2.80 1.36 -47.99
CA VAL A 333 -3.98 1.37 -48.86
C VAL A 333 -3.65 1.79 -50.27
N SER A 334 -2.71 2.70 -50.51
CA SER A 334 -2.40 3.14 -51.88
C SER A 334 -1.70 2.08 -52.73
N ARG A 335 -0.98 1.12 -52.14
CA ARG A 335 -0.21 0.09 -52.88
C ARG A 335 -1.03 -0.72 -53.90
N PRO A 336 -2.11 -1.44 -53.52
CA PRO A 336 -2.89 -2.25 -54.48
C PRO A 336 -3.60 -1.40 -55.54
N PHE A 337 -3.98 -0.16 -55.23
CA PHE A 337 -4.68 0.72 -56.17
C PHE A 337 -3.74 1.44 -57.15
N LEU A 338 -2.47 1.64 -56.77
CA LEU A 338 -1.44 2.20 -57.66
C LEU A 338 -0.73 1.13 -58.49
N ASP A 339 -0.84 -0.14 -58.10
CA ASP A 339 -0.34 -1.27 -58.88
C ASP A 339 -1.30 -1.59 -60.03
N LEU A 340 -1.01 -1.03 -61.21
CA LEU A 340 -1.79 -1.24 -62.44
C LEU A 340 -1.87 -2.71 -62.89
N SER A 341 -1.02 -3.58 -62.34
CA SER A 341 -1.00 -5.02 -62.67
C SER A 341 -1.92 -5.86 -61.78
N HIS A 342 -2.58 -5.26 -60.78
CA HIS A 342 -3.40 -6.02 -59.84
C HIS A 342 -4.64 -6.60 -60.53
N PRO A 343 -4.83 -7.95 -60.53
CA PRO A 343 -5.87 -8.61 -61.31
C PRO A 343 -7.29 -8.19 -60.91
N ARG A 344 -7.46 -7.71 -59.67
CA ARG A 344 -8.75 -7.22 -59.15
C ARG A 344 -9.17 -5.88 -59.76
N HIS A 345 -8.23 -5.00 -60.09
CA HIS A 345 -8.52 -3.63 -60.53
C HIS A 345 -8.41 -3.43 -62.04
N LEU A 346 -7.95 -4.45 -62.78
CA LEU A 346 -7.77 -4.39 -64.23
C LEU A 346 -9.08 -4.12 -65.01
N LYS A 347 -10.23 -4.57 -64.47
CA LYS A 347 -11.56 -4.44 -65.09
C LYS A 347 -12.54 -3.55 -64.30
N SER A 348 -12.09 -2.94 -63.21
CA SER A 348 -12.97 -2.17 -62.32
C SER A 348 -13.36 -0.83 -62.93
N THR A 349 -14.62 -0.46 -62.80
CA THR A 349 -15.11 0.88 -63.16
C THR A 349 -14.60 1.91 -62.15
N HIS A 350 -14.41 3.17 -62.54
CA HIS A 350 -13.97 4.24 -61.63
C HIS A 350 -14.83 4.32 -60.35
N SER A 351 -16.15 4.12 -60.46
CA SER A 351 -17.06 4.08 -59.30
C SER A 351 -16.78 2.92 -58.34
N GLU A 352 -16.51 1.72 -58.87
CA GLU A 352 -16.18 0.53 -58.08
C GLU A 352 -14.83 0.68 -57.38
N LEU A 353 -13.84 1.25 -58.09
CA LEU A 353 -12.54 1.59 -57.49
C LEU A 353 -12.70 2.57 -56.32
N LEU A 354 -13.58 3.57 -56.47
CA LEU A 354 -13.82 4.58 -55.45
C LEU A 354 -14.56 3.98 -54.25
N GLU A 355 -15.53 3.08 -54.48
CA GLU A 355 -16.23 2.34 -53.43
C GLU A 355 -15.30 1.41 -52.66
N ASP A 356 -14.49 0.60 -53.34
CA ASP A 356 -13.51 -0.31 -52.74
C ASP A 356 -12.44 0.45 -51.96
N TYR A 357 -11.93 1.55 -52.53
CA TYR A 357 -10.98 2.43 -51.85
C TYR A 357 -11.61 3.05 -50.60
N TYR A 358 -12.85 3.51 -50.68
CA TYR A 358 -13.55 4.12 -49.56
C TYR A 358 -13.84 3.09 -48.45
N GLN A 359 -14.26 1.88 -48.81
CA GLN A 359 -14.52 0.80 -47.86
C GLN A 359 -13.23 0.32 -47.19
N SER A 360 -12.20 0.02 -47.98
CA SER A 360 -10.89 -0.43 -47.49
C SER A 360 -10.18 0.66 -46.66
N GLY A 361 -10.23 1.90 -47.13
CA GLY A 361 -9.67 3.06 -46.45
C GLY A 361 -10.30 3.30 -45.08
N ARG A 362 -11.62 3.20 -44.95
CA ARG A 362 -12.30 3.32 -43.64
C ARG A 362 -11.93 2.20 -42.69
N MET A 363 -11.88 0.94 -43.15
CA MET A 363 -11.47 -0.19 -42.31
C MET A 363 -10.03 -0.01 -41.81
N LEU A 364 -9.14 0.43 -42.70
CA LEU A 364 -7.75 0.67 -42.35
C LEU A 364 -7.58 1.82 -41.35
N LEU A 365 -8.33 2.91 -41.51
CA LEU A 365 -8.33 4.01 -40.54
C LEU A 365 -8.78 3.53 -39.15
N ARG A 366 -9.82 2.70 -39.09
CA ARG A 366 -10.29 2.10 -37.83
C ARG A 366 -9.25 1.16 -37.22
N MET A 367 -8.57 0.36 -38.04
CA MET A 367 -7.46 -0.47 -37.60
C MET A 367 -6.33 0.40 -37.02
N SER A 368 -5.90 1.44 -37.74
CA SER A 368 -4.87 2.38 -37.28
C SER A 368 -5.23 3.05 -35.94
N GLN A 369 -6.48 3.47 -35.78
CA GLN A 369 -6.98 4.00 -34.51
C GLN A 369 -6.94 2.96 -33.37
N ALA A 370 -7.26 1.70 -33.66
CA ALA A 370 -7.17 0.61 -32.67
C ALA A 370 -5.70 0.32 -32.29
N LEU A 371 -4.78 0.28 -33.27
CA LEU A 371 -3.34 0.17 -33.00
C LEU A 371 -2.86 1.33 -32.11
N GLY A 372 -3.28 2.56 -32.43
CA GLY A 372 -2.97 3.74 -31.63
C GLY A 372 -3.46 3.63 -30.19
N ARG A 373 -4.66 3.09 -29.96
CA ARG A 373 -5.20 2.83 -28.61
C ARG A 373 -4.38 1.79 -27.84
N ILE A 374 -3.96 0.69 -28.46
CA ILE A 374 -3.06 -0.29 -27.82
C ILE A 374 -1.73 0.36 -27.45
N VAL A 375 -1.14 1.12 -28.37
CA VAL A 375 0.11 1.83 -28.12
C VAL A 375 -0.05 2.80 -26.94
N LEU A 376 -1.18 3.50 -26.82
CA LEU A 376 -1.46 4.39 -25.69
C LEU A 376 -1.70 3.65 -24.37
N ALA A 377 -2.30 2.45 -24.40
CA ALA A 377 -2.50 1.61 -23.21
C ALA A 377 -1.18 1.22 -22.51
N GLY A 378 -0.05 1.26 -23.22
CA GLY A 378 1.27 1.10 -22.61
C GLY A 378 1.63 2.17 -21.55
N ARG A 379 0.97 3.33 -21.54
CA ARG A 379 1.12 4.33 -20.45
C ARG A 379 0.52 3.80 -19.15
N GLU A 380 -0.71 3.30 -19.22
CA GLU A 380 -1.40 2.67 -18.09
C GLU A 380 -0.61 1.47 -17.59
N MET A 381 -0.06 0.66 -18.49
CA MET A 381 0.82 -0.46 -18.14
C MET A 381 2.05 -0.03 -17.35
N THR A 382 2.67 1.09 -17.73
CA THR A 382 3.86 1.59 -17.01
C THR A 382 3.49 2.17 -15.64
N ARG A 383 2.31 2.78 -15.52
CA ARG A 383 1.77 3.22 -14.22
C ARG A 383 1.46 2.03 -13.32
N LEU A 384 0.85 1.00 -13.88
CA LEU A 384 0.57 -0.27 -13.21
C LEU A 384 1.86 -0.91 -12.68
N ALA A 385 2.98 -0.82 -13.41
CA ALA A 385 4.28 -1.29 -12.93
C ALA A 385 4.76 -0.57 -11.65
N GLY A 386 4.47 0.72 -11.51
CA GLY A 386 4.74 1.47 -10.28
C GLY A 386 3.96 0.93 -9.08
N PHE A 387 2.64 0.75 -9.23
CA PHE A 387 1.80 0.18 -8.17
C PHE A 387 2.13 -1.29 -7.86
N THR A 388 2.42 -2.08 -8.90
CA THR A 388 2.80 -3.50 -8.77
C THR A 388 4.06 -3.65 -7.93
N ALA A 389 5.08 -2.80 -8.17
CA ALA A 389 6.30 -2.82 -7.39
C ALA A 389 6.02 -2.56 -5.89
N ARG A 390 5.19 -1.56 -5.59
CA ARG A 390 4.80 -1.18 -4.22
C ARG A 390 4.05 -2.28 -3.47
N ILE A 391 3.07 -2.89 -4.14
CA ILE A 391 2.29 -3.98 -3.53
C ILE A 391 3.15 -5.24 -3.37
N THR A 392 4.04 -5.53 -4.32
CA THR A 392 4.96 -6.67 -4.18
C THR A 392 5.94 -6.47 -3.03
N GLU A 393 6.49 -5.26 -2.90
CA GLU A 393 7.36 -4.88 -1.79
C GLU A 393 6.63 -5.08 -0.45
N LEU A 394 5.38 -4.60 -0.34
CA LEU A 394 4.53 -4.85 0.83
C LEU A 394 4.34 -6.34 1.10
N MET A 395 3.93 -7.13 0.10
CA MET A 395 3.72 -8.57 0.28
C MET A 395 5.00 -9.30 0.69
N GLN A 396 6.16 -8.89 0.18
CA GLN A 396 7.44 -9.48 0.54
C GLN A 396 7.80 -9.14 1.99
N VAL A 397 7.67 -7.88 2.40
CA VAL A 397 7.91 -7.44 3.78
C VAL A 397 6.97 -8.16 4.75
N LEU A 398 5.68 -8.24 4.44
CA LEU A 398 4.71 -8.97 5.27
C LEU A 398 5.10 -10.44 5.46
N LYS A 399 5.49 -11.13 4.37
CA LYS A 399 5.94 -12.53 4.43
C LYS A 399 7.23 -12.69 5.21
N ASP A 400 8.20 -11.81 5.01
CA ASP A 400 9.46 -11.81 5.76
C ASP A 400 9.16 -11.67 7.27
N LEU A 401 8.31 -10.71 7.65
CA LEU A 401 7.93 -10.45 9.04
C LEU A 401 7.13 -11.59 9.67
N ASN A 402 6.20 -12.19 8.92
CA ASN A 402 5.46 -13.39 9.32
C ASN A 402 6.40 -14.59 9.54
N HIS A 403 7.50 -14.68 8.78
CA HIS A 403 8.57 -15.66 8.97
C HIS A 403 9.65 -15.24 9.99
N GLY A 404 9.46 -14.13 10.72
CA GLY A 404 10.40 -13.65 11.73
C GLY A 404 11.67 -12.98 11.17
N LYS A 405 11.73 -12.73 9.86
CA LYS A 405 12.83 -12.03 9.20
C LYS A 405 12.49 -10.55 9.06
N TYR A 406 13.27 -9.69 9.68
CA TYR A 406 13.14 -8.24 9.54
C TYR A 406 14.49 -7.66 9.08
N GLU A 407 14.45 -6.70 8.17
CA GLU A 407 15.66 -6.01 7.68
C GLU A 407 15.71 -4.61 8.28
N ARG A 408 16.81 -4.32 8.99
CA ARG A 408 17.08 -2.97 9.50
C ARG A 408 18.36 -2.41 8.92
N THR A 409 18.36 -1.10 8.72
CA THR A 409 19.57 -0.32 8.46
C THR A 409 20.48 -0.50 9.67
N MET A 410 21.39 -1.46 9.58
CA MET A 410 22.42 -1.64 10.60
C MET A 410 23.10 -0.29 10.77
N VAL A 411 23.07 0.24 11.98
CA VAL A 411 24.19 1.06 12.45
C VAL A 411 25.41 0.24 12.11
N SER A 412 26.22 0.80 11.22
CA SER A 412 27.46 0.25 10.70
C SER A 412 28.04 -0.77 11.67
N GLN A 413 28.28 -2.02 11.25
CA GLN A 413 29.20 -2.95 11.94
C GLN A 413 30.65 -2.41 11.94
N GLN A 414 30.83 -1.10 12.07
CA GLN A 414 32.06 -0.36 12.17
C GLN A 414 31.97 0.58 13.36
N GLU A 415 31.63 0.05 14.54
CA GLU A 415 32.21 0.62 15.75
C GLU A 415 33.27 -0.36 16.24
N LYS A 416 34.51 0.12 16.11
CA LYS A 416 35.72 -0.50 16.62
C LYS A 416 35.52 -0.77 18.12
N GLY A 417 35.07 -1.96 18.45
CA GLY A 417 35.07 -2.45 19.82
C GLY A 417 36.51 -2.41 20.32
N ILE A 418 36.70 -1.60 21.37
CA ILE A 418 37.85 -1.59 22.26
C ILE A 418 38.32 -3.04 22.47
N GLU A 419 39.61 -3.28 22.30
CA GLU A 419 40.25 -4.60 22.39
C GLU A 419 39.70 -5.38 23.60
N GLY A 420 39.08 -6.54 23.33
CA GLY A 420 38.65 -7.49 24.36
C GLY A 420 37.14 -7.68 24.54
N VAL A 421 36.27 -6.86 23.94
CA VAL A 421 34.81 -7.08 24.05
C VAL A 421 34.34 -8.02 22.94
N GLN A 422 34.09 -9.29 23.27
CA GLN A 422 33.44 -10.25 22.37
C GLN A 422 32.08 -9.68 21.92
N VAL A 423 31.95 -9.36 20.64
CA VAL A 423 30.67 -8.95 20.03
C VAL A 423 29.81 -10.20 19.95
N ILE A 424 28.84 -10.33 20.87
CA ILE A 424 27.84 -11.40 20.82
C ILE A 424 27.06 -11.22 19.50
N PRO A 425 27.10 -12.18 18.56
CA PRO A 425 26.28 -12.10 17.36
C PRO A 425 24.81 -12.22 17.78
N LEU A 426 24.10 -11.09 17.79
CA LEU A 426 22.68 -11.01 18.12
C LEU A 426 21.85 -11.60 16.95
N ILE A 427 21.75 -12.93 16.89
CA ILE A 427 20.94 -13.63 15.90
C ILE A 427 19.50 -13.70 16.44
N PRO A 428 18.51 -13.08 15.78
CA PRO A 428 17.12 -13.14 16.21
C PRO A 428 16.62 -14.59 16.25
N GLY A 429 16.03 -15.00 17.38
CA GLY A 429 15.48 -16.36 17.56
C GLY A 429 16.49 -17.41 18.00
N ALA A 430 17.72 -17.02 18.36
CA ALA A 430 18.71 -17.96 18.90
C ALA A 430 18.42 -18.42 20.34
N GLY A 431 17.55 -17.70 21.07
CA GLY A 431 17.09 -18.11 22.40
C GLY A 431 15.89 -19.06 22.36
N GLU A 432 15.69 -19.80 23.44
CA GLU A 432 14.63 -20.80 23.58
C GLU A 432 13.51 -20.28 24.50
N ILE A 433 12.24 -20.42 24.09
CA ILE A 433 11.07 -20.11 24.94
C ILE A 433 10.51 -21.42 25.46
N ILE A 434 10.49 -21.57 26.79
CA ILE A 434 9.91 -22.72 27.48
C ILE A 434 8.58 -22.28 28.10
N ILE A 435 7.50 -22.99 27.77
CA ILE A 435 6.19 -22.73 28.35
C ILE A 435 6.06 -23.52 29.65
N ALA A 436 5.97 -22.82 30.77
CA ALA A 436 5.70 -23.42 32.08
C ALA A 436 4.82 -22.51 32.93
N ASP A 437 3.83 -23.10 33.59
CA ASP A 437 2.93 -22.37 34.48
C ASP A 437 3.61 -22.02 35.81
N ASN A 438 3.08 -20.98 36.48
CA ASN A 438 3.53 -20.55 37.81
C ASN A 438 4.96 -20.01 37.93
N ILE A 439 5.66 -19.78 36.82
CA ILE A 439 7.05 -19.33 36.84
C ILE A 439 7.37 -18.41 35.67
N ILE A 440 8.13 -17.36 35.96
CA ILE A 440 8.84 -16.55 34.97
C ILE A 440 10.32 -16.63 35.32
N LYS A 441 11.12 -17.23 34.43
CA LYS A 441 12.56 -17.40 34.61
C LYS A 441 13.31 -16.92 33.38
N PHE A 442 14.21 -15.98 33.59
CA PHE A 442 15.23 -15.60 32.62
C PHE A 442 16.48 -16.39 32.96
N ASP A 443 16.99 -17.19 32.03
CA ASP A 443 18.19 -18.00 32.18
C ASP A 443 19.19 -17.60 31.11
N HIS A 444 20.16 -16.79 31.51
CA HIS A 444 21.21 -16.23 30.67
C HIS A 444 20.72 -15.51 29.40
N VAL A 445 19.71 -14.65 29.53
CA VAL A 445 19.06 -13.98 28.40
C VAL A 445 19.69 -12.59 28.17
N PRO A 446 20.32 -12.32 27.01
CA PRO A 446 20.76 -10.97 26.67
C PRO A 446 19.55 -10.08 26.34
N LEU A 447 19.43 -8.96 27.05
CA LEU A 447 18.42 -7.94 26.76
C LEU A 447 19.01 -6.90 25.81
N ALA A 448 18.66 -6.98 24.53
CA ALA A 448 19.09 -6.03 23.52
C ALA A 448 17.91 -5.35 22.84
N THR A 449 18.09 -4.09 22.44
CA THR A 449 17.15 -3.41 21.57
C THR A 449 17.17 -4.05 20.19
N PRO A 450 16.08 -3.98 19.40
CA PRO A 450 16.09 -4.41 18.02
C PRO A 450 16.97 -3.50 17.13
N ASN A 451 17.55 -2.43 17.68
CA ASN A 451 18.58 -1.63 17.01
C ASN A 451 19.99 -2.24 17.19
N GLY A 452 20.16 -3.22 18.07
CA GLY A 452 21.45 -3.86 18.37
C GLY A 452 22.11 -3.35 19.66
N ASP A 453 21.50 -2.40 20.37
CA ASP A 453 22.04 -1.88 21.63
C ASP A 453 21.83 -2.90 22.74
N VAL A 454 22.90 -3.42 23.31
CA VAL A 454 22.82 -4.35 24.45
C VAL A 454 22.56 -3.55 25.72
N LEU A 455 21.37 -3.74 26.31
CA LEU A 455 20.92 -3.07 27.54
C LEU A 455 21.37 -3.83 28.79
N ILE A 456 21.26 -5.16 28.76
CA ILE A 456 21.81 -6.07 29.77
C ILE A 456 22.42 -7.25 29.01
N ARG A 457 23.68 -7.58 29.34
CA ARG A 457 24.42 -8.65 28.63
C ARG A 457 23.92 -10.04 28.96
N ASP A 458 23.59 -10.28 30.22
CA ASP A 458 23.23 -11.60 30.73
C ASP A 458 22.21 -11.46 31.85
N LEU A 459 20.92 -11.58 31.54
CA LEU A 459 19.84 -11.47 32.51
C LEU A 459 19.47 -12.86 33.03
N ASN A 460 19.63 -13.05 34.33
CA ASN A 460 19.35 -14.31 35.04
C ASN A 460 18.59 -14.05 36.36
N PHE A 461 17.31 -14.41 36.40
CA PHE A 461 16.50 -14.38 37.63
C PHE A 461 15.23 -15.24 37.47
N GLU A 462 14.62 -15.62 38.59
CA GLU A 462 13.40 -16.43 38.66
C GLU A 462 12.36 -15.77 39.56
N VAL A 463 11.11 -15.79 39.14
CA VAL A 463 9.95 -15.31 39.89
C VAL A 463 8.86 -16.37 39.81
N ARG A 464 8.36 -16.78 40.98
CA ARG A 464 7.25 -17.73 41.10
C ARG A 464 5.93 -17.01 41.29
N SER A 465 4.85 -17.67 40.89
CA SER A 465 3.49 -17.17 41.13
C SER A 465 3.28 -16.85 42.61
N GLY A 466 2.72 -15.68 42.89
CA GLY A 466 2.48 -15.15 44.23
C GLY A 466 3.58 -14.23 44.77
N ALA A 467 4.75 -14.17 44.13
CA ALA A 467 5.83 -13.23 44.49
C ALA A 467 5.81 -12.01 43.57
N ASN A 468 5.40 -10.85 44.10
CA ASN A 468 5.37 -9.59 43.39
C ASN A 468 6.76 -8.96 43.33
N VAL A 469 7.10 -8.41 42.16
CA VAL A 469 8.39 -7.80 41.87
C VAL A 469 8.23 -6.33 41.50
N LEU A 470 8.94 -5.46 42.22
CA LEU A 470 9.08 -4.05 41.88
C LEU A 470 10.30 -3.86 40.98
N ILE A 471 10.13 -3.26 39.80
CA ILE A 471 11.21 -2.97 38.86
C ILE A 471 11.54 -1.49 38.94
N CYS A 472 12.78 -1.19 39.33
CA CYS A 472 13.29 0.16 39.49
C CYS A 472 14.54 0.40 38.64
N GLY A 473 14.79 1.66 38.29
CA GLY A 473 15.98 2.05 37.51
C GLY A 473 15.71 3.30 36.68
N PRO A 474 16.74 3.97 36.15
CA PRO A 474 16.57 5.20 35.38
C PRO A 474 15.82 4.95 34.06
N ASN A 475 15.37 6.03 33.42
CA ASN A 475 14.74 5.91 32.10
C ASN A 475 15.77 5.45 31.07
N GLY A 476 15.34 4.54 30.17
CA GLY A 476 16.22 3.97 29.16
C GLY A 476 17.09 2.79 29.60
N CYS A 477 17.05 2.35 30.88
CA CYS A 477 17.84 1.19 31.33
C CYS A 477 17.33 -0.18 30.82
N GLY A 478 16.15 -0.23 30.20
CA GLY A 478 15.60 -1.44 29.59
C GLY A 478 14.36 -2.03 30.25
N LYS A 479 13.73 -1.37 31.23
CA LYS A 479 12.48 -1.85 31.87
C LYS A 479 11.39 -2.23 30.87
N SER A 480 11.04 -1.34 29.94
CA SER A 480 10.05 -1.65 28.90
C SER A 480 10.56 -2.67 27.88
N SER A 481 11.88 -2.75 27.67
CA SER A 481 12.49 -3.77 26.79
C SER A 481 12.32 -5.17 27.37
N LEU A 482 12.52 -5.32 28.69
CA LEU A 482 12.28 -6.57 29.42
C LEU A 482 10.85 -7.08 29.16
N PHE A 483 9.88 -6.18 29.26
CA PHE A 483 8.47 -6.52 29.03
C PHE A 483 8.13 -6.81 27.57
N ARG A 484 8.80 -6.15 26.62
CA ARG A 484 8.65 -6.48 25.20
C ARG A 484 9.21 -7.85 24.86
N VAL A 485 10.30 -8.27 25.50
CA VAL A 485 10.82 -9.64 25.39
C VAL A 485 9.88 -10.64 26.05
N LEU A 486 9.42 -10.36 27.27
CA LEU A 486 8.49 -11.21 28.01
C LEU A 486 7.14 -11.40 27.28
N GLY A 487 6.63 -10.34 26.66
CA GLY A 487 5.43 -10.33 25.82
C GLY A 487 5.65 -10.82 24.38
N GLU A 488 6.84 -11.32 24.05
CA GLU A 488 7.21 -11.84 22.72
C GLU A 488 7.08 -10.82 21.56
N LEU A 489 7.08 -9.53 21.87
CA LEU A 489 7.12 -8.46 20.88
C LEU A 489 8.52 -8.30 20.28
N TRP A 490 9.55 -8.57 21.09
CA TRP A 490 10.95 -8.61 20.68
C TRP A 490 11.47 -10.06 20.72
N PRO A 491 12.29 -10.49 19.74
CA PRO A 491 12.83 -11.84 19.72
C PRO A 491 13.92 -12.03 20.77
N LEU A 492 14.14 -13.28 21.18
CA LEU A 492 15.28 -13.66 22.01
C LEU A 492 16.55 -13.79 21.16
N PHE A 493 17.63 -13.16 21.61
CA PHE A 493 18.94 -13.26 20.96
C PHE A 493 19.84 -14.36 21.56
N GLY A 494 19.42 -14.97 22.66
CA GLY A 494 20.13 -16.03 23.37
C GLY A 494 19.44 -16.38 24.68
N GLY A 495 20.00 -17.35 25.40
CA GLY A 495 19.46 -17.81 26.68
C GLY A 495 18.13 -18.57 26.57
N ARG A 496 17.52 -18.84 27.73
CA ARG A 496 16.22 -19.49 27.84
C ARG A 496 15.25 -18.61 28.63
N LEU A 497 14.08 -18.37 28.07
CA LEU A 497 12.98 -17.69 28.75
C LEU A 497 11.89 -18.71 29.09
N THR A 498 11.72 -18.98 30.38
CA THR A 498 10.58 -19.77 30.86
C THR A 498 9.47 -18.82 31.28
N LYS A 499 8.26 -18.99 30.76
CA LYS A 499 7.11 -18.15 31.10
C LYS A 499 5.80 -18.90 30.89
N PRO A 500 4.67 -18.44 31.47
CA PRO A 500 3.38 -19.06 31.19
C PRO A 500 2.90 -18.79 29.75
N GLU A 501 1.83 -19.48 29.37
CA GLU A 501 1.15 -19.23 28.11
C GLU A 501 0.70 -17.77 27.96
N ARG A 502 0.62 -17.29 26.72
CA ARG A 502 0.33 -15.87 26.41
C ARG A 502 -0.96 -15.35 27.06
N GLY A 503 -1.98 -16.19 27.23
CA GLY A 503 -3.26 -15.78 27.85
C GLY A 503 -3.18 -15.55 29.36
N LYS A 504 -2.11 -15.99 30.03
CA LYS A 504 -1.92 -15.87 31.48
C LYS A 504 -1.04 -14.69 31.88
N LEU A 505 -0.51 -13.96 30.89
CA LEU A 505 0.27 -12.74 31.07
C LEU A 505 -0.52 -11.55 30.52
N PHE A 506 -0.70 -10.50 31.33
CA PHE A 506 -1.38 -9.28 30.88
C PHE A 506 -0.49 -8.05 31.09
N TYR A 507 -0.44 -7.17 30.09
CA TYR A 507 0.39 -5.97 30.12
C TYR A 507 -0.49 -4.71 30.20
N VAL A 508 -0.28 -3.90 31.24
CA VAL A 508 -0.94 -2.62 31.45
C VAL A 508 0.09 -1.50 31.25
N PRO A 509 0.08 -0.81 30.10
CA PRO A 509 1.00 0.30 29.84
C PRO A 509 0.62 1.56 30.63
N GLN A 510 1.58 2.47 30.74
CA GLN A 510 1.38 3.80 31.33
C GLN A 510 0.25 4.59 30.66
N ARG A 511 0.18 4.50 29.33
CA ARG A 511 -0.87 5.08 28.48
C ARG A 511 -1.74 3.95 27.93
N PRO A 512 -2.84 3.60 28.60
CA PRO A 512 -3.70 2.50 28.16
C PRO A 512 -4.45 2.85 26.88
N TYR A 513 -4.53 1.86 25.98
CA TYR A 513 -5.33 1.95 24.76
C TYR A 513 -6.83 1.93 25.11
N MET A 514 -7.54 2.96 24.67
CA MET A 514 -9.00 3.01 24.68
C MET A 514 -9.50 2.53 23.32
N THR A 515 -10.37 1.53 23.33
CA THR A 515 -10.88 0.92 22.10
C THR A 515 -12.00 1.76 21.52
N LEU A 516 -12.20 1.65 20.21
CA LEU A 516 -13.45 2.12 19.60
C LEU A 516 -14.59 1.21 20.05
N GLY A 517 -15.77 1.79 20.32
CA GLY A 517 -16.95 1.04 20.72
C GLY A 517 -17.57 1.56 22.01
N THR A 518 -18.11 0.65 22.80
CA THR A 518 -18.90 0.95 23.99
C THR A 518 -18.07 1.10 25.27
N LEU A 519 -18.68 1.56 26.36
CA LEU A 519 -18.05 1.56 27.69
C LEU A 519 -17.68 0.13 28.11
N ARG A 520 -18.55 -0.84 27.83
CA ARG A 520 -18.28 -2.27 28.06
C ARG A 520 -16.99 -2.70 27.37
N ASP A 521 -16.82 -2.34 26.09
CA ASP A 521 -15.64 -2.70 25.30
C ASP A 521 -14.34 -2.18 25.94
N GLN A 522 -14.37 -1.05 26.66
CA GLN A 522 -13.19 -0.54 27.38
C GLN A 522 -12.69 -1.49 28.48
N VAL A 523 -13.62 -2.15 29.17
CA VAL A 523 -13.32 -3.07 30.27
C VAL A 523 -12.97 -4.46 29.75
N ILE A 524 -13.66 -4.96 28.73
CA ILE A 524 -13.49 -6.36 28.32
C ILE A 524 -12.38 -6.58 27.29
N TYR A 525 -11.95 -5.54 26.55
CA TYR A 525 -10.92 -5.65 25.50
C TYR A 525 -9.70 -6.50 25.93
N PRO A 526 -9.19 -7.43 25.09
CA PRO A 526 -9.53 -7.67 23.67
C PRO A 526 -10.75 -8.58 23.42
N ASP A 527 -11.48 -8.98 24.46
CA ASP A 527 -12.69 -9.79 24.32
C ASP A 527 -13.84 -8.97 23.73
N GLY A 528 -14.77 -9.64 23.04
CA GLY A 528 -16.05 -9.05 22.66
C GLY A 528 -17.19 -9.46 23.59
N ARG A 529 -18.40 -8.94 23.32
CA ARG A 529 -19.61 -9.28 24.10
C ARG A 529 -19.91 -10.78 24.15
N GLU A 530 -19.62 -11.51 23.07
CA GLU A 530 -19.81 -12.96 23.03
C GLU A 530 -18.78 -13.70 23.89
N ASP A 531 -17.55 -13.20 24.03
CA ASP A 531 -16.54 -13.73 24.95
C ASP A 531 -16.93 -13.49 26.41
N GLN A 532 -17.42 -12.29 26.74
CA GLN A 532 -17.95 -11.98 28.08
C GLN A 532 -19.05 -12.97 28.48
N LYS A 533 -20.01 -13.24 27.58
CA LYS A 533 -21.07 -14.23 27.81
C LYS A 533 -20.50 -15.64 27.98
N ARG A 534 -19.54 -16.04 27.14
CA ARG A 534 -18.86 -17.35 27.25
C ARG A 534 -18.13 -17.52 28.59
N LYS A 535 -17.53 -16.45 29.12
CA LYS A 535 -16.91 -16.42 30.45
C LYS A 535 -17.93 -16.40 31.60
N GLY A 536 -19.23 -16.23 31.32
CA GLY A 536 -20.29 -16.17 32.33
C GLY A 536 -20.27 -14.91 33.18
N ILE A 537 -19.65 -13.82 32.70
CA ILE A 537 -19.51 -12.57 33.46
C ILE A 537 -20.72 -11.68 33.18
N SER A 538 -21.58 -11.50 34.18
CA SER A 538 -22.75 -10.62 34.08
C SER A 538 -22.34 -9.14 34.16
N ASP A 539 -23.23 -8.25 33.70
CA ASP A 539 -23.01 -6.80 33.79
C ASP A 539 -22.95 -6.31 35.26
N LEU A 540 -23.52 -7.07 36.21
CA LEU A 540 -23.38 -6.80 37.64
C LEU A 540 -21.94 -7.05 38.12
N VAL A 541 -21.35 -8.19 37.76
CA VAL A 541 -19.94 -8.49 38.06
C VAL A 541 -19.00 -7.52 37.34
N LEU A 542 -19.36 -7.10 36.12
CA LEU A 542 -18.60 -6.09 35.39
C LEU A 542 -18.64 -4.72 36.11
N LYS A 543 -19.79 -4.37 36.71
CA LYS A 543 -19.92 -3.17 37.55
C LYS A 543 -19.05 -3.28 38.80
N GLU A 544 -19.03 -4.44 39.46
CA GLU A 544 -18.14 -4.67 40.61
C GLU A 544 -16.67 -4.43 40.25
N TYR A 545 -16.21 -4.80 39.05
CA TYR A 545 -14.83 -4.50 38.62
C TYR A 545 -14.58 -2.99 38.45
N LEU A 546 -15.56 -2.22 37.95
CA LEU A 546 -15.46 -0.75 37.92
C LEU A 546 -15.49 -0.15 39.34
N ASP A 547 -16.32 -0.67 40.23
CA ASP A 547 -16.39 -0.21 41.62
C ASP A 547 -15.07 -0.47 42.36
N ASN A 548 -14.42 -1.62 42.11
CA ASN A 548 -13.09 -1.95 42.64
C ASN A 548 -11.98 -1.01 42.17
N VAL A 549 -12.20 -0.24 41.10
CA VAL A 549 -11.29 0.82 40.66
C VAL A 549 -11.89 2.22 40.81
N GLN A 550 -12.93 2.36 41.64
CA GLN A 550 -13.64 3.61 41.91
C GLN A 550 -14.15 4.33 40.64
N LEU A 551 -14.54 3.57 39.62
CA LEU A 551 -15.12 4.08 38.38
C LEU A 551 -16.62 3.77 38.24
N GLY A 552 -17.29 3.29 39.29
CA GLY A 552 -18.72 2.98 39.28
C GLY A 552 -19.61 4.10 38.74
N HIS A 553 -19.28 5.35 39.11
CA HIS A 553 -20.00 6.55 38.68
C HIS A 553 -19.91 6.81 37.17
N ILE A 554 -18.87 6.34 36.46
CA ILE A 554 -18.74 6.53 35.01
C ILE A 554 -19.88 5.83 34.27
N LEU A 555 -20.31 4.67 34.77
CA LEU A 555 -21.41 3.92 34.17
C LEU A 555 -22.71 4.75 34.16
N GLU A 556 -22.96 5.50 35.23
CA GLU A 556 -24.15 6.34 35.37
C GLU A 556 -23.98 7.66 34.60
N ARG A 557 -22.79 8.27 34.67
CA ARG A 557 -22.45 9.52 33.98
C ARG A 557 -22.56 9.41 32.46
N GLU A 558 -22.09 8.31 31.89
CA GLU A 558 -21.98 8.12 30.44
C GLU A 558 -23.19 7.39 29.82
N GLY A 559 -24.25 7.13 30.60
CA GLY A 559 -25.50 6.56 30.07
C GLY A 559 -25.52 5.04 29.90
N GLY A 560 -24.69 4.30 30.65
CA GLY A 560 -24.72 2.83 30.71
C GLY A 560 -23.67 2.12 29.85
N TRP A 561 -23.73 0.78 29.84
CA TRP A 561 -22.70 -0.07 29.23
C TRP A 561 -22.60 0.02 27.72
N ASP A 562 -23.72 0.29 27.06
CA ASP A 562 -23.84 0.32 25.59
C ASP A 562 -23.68 1.74 25.03
N SER A 563 -23.33 2.73 25.85
CA SER A 563 -23.00 4.07 25.37
C SER A 563 -21.73 4.03 24.54
N VAL A 564 -21.68 4.82 23.47
CA VAL A 564 -20.55 4.92 22.54
C VAL A 564 -20.07 6.36 22.56
N GLN A 565 -18.80 6.55 22.91
CA GLN A 565 -18.15 7.86 23.00
C GLN A 565 -16.74 7.79 22.41
N ASP A 566 -16.12 8.94 22.19
CA ASP A 566 -14.66 9.00 22.01
C ASP A 566 -13.98 8.88 23.39
N TRP A 567 -13.79 7.64 23.84
CA TRP A 567 -13.23 7.33 25.16
C TRP A 567 -11.81 7.87 25.34
N MET A 568 -11.08 8.14 24.24
CA MET A 568 -9.77 8.76 24.31
C MET A 568 -9.88 10.24 24.72
N ASP A 569 -10.98 10.92 24.44
CA ASP A 569 -11.19 12.33 24.81
C ASP A 569 -12.03 12.49 26.08
N VAL A 570 -13.04 11.62 26.29
CA VAL A 570 -13.99 11.72 27.42
C VAL A 570 -13.36 11.35 28.76
N LEU A 571 -12.47 10.34 28.78
CA LEU A 571 -11.85 9.87 30.03
C LEU A 571 -10.58 10.67 30.36
N SER A 572 -10.47 11.12 31.60
CA SER A 572 -9.23 11.71 32.12
C SER A 572 -8.09 10.69 32.20
N GLY A 573 -6.85 11.17 32.35
CA GLY A 573 -5.66 10.30 32.45
C GLY A 573 -5.74 9.28 33.59
N GLY A 574 -6.20 9.71 34.77
CA GLY A 574 -6.40 8.82 35.91
C GLY A 574 -7.55 7.82 35.71
N GLU A 575 -8.64 8.24 35.08
CA GLU A 575 -9.75 7.33 34.73
C GLU A 575 -9.33 6.29 33.70
N LYS A 576 -8.58 6.66 32.67
CA LYS A 576 -8.02 5.73 31.66
C LYS A 576 -7.15 4.65 32.32
N GLN A 577 -6.29 5.05 33.26
CA GLN A 577 -5.46 4.14 34.04
C GLN A 577 -6.30 3.17 34.88
N ARG A 578 -7.28 3.69 35.62
CA ARG A 578 -8.20 2.86 36.42
C ARG A 578 -9.06 1.94 35.54
N MET A 579 -9.45 2.38 34.34
CA MET A 579 -10.16 1.55 33.35
C MET A 579 -9.29 0.37 32.90
N ALA A 580 -8.00 0.60 32.70
CA ALA A 580 -7.05 -0.47 32.38
C ALA A 580 -6.89 -1.48 33.54
N MET A 581 -7.00 -1.02 34.79
CA MET A 581 -7.04 -1.91 35.97
C MET A 581 -8.36 -2.70 36.07
N ALA A 582 -9.51 -2.10 35.73
CA ALA A 582 -10.76 -2.85 35.61
C ALA A 582 -10.66 -3.94 34.54
N ARG A 583 -10.00 -3.63 33.42
CA ARG A 583 -9.70 -4.59 32.36
C ARG A 583 -8.79 -5.72 32.84
N LEU A 584 -7.78 -5.41 33.66
CA LEU A 584 -6.95 -6.43 34.31
C LEU A 584 -7.79 -7.37 35.19
N PHE A 585 -8.71 -6.82 36.00
CA PHE A 585 -9.58 -7.60 36.87
C PHE A 585 -10.62 -8.43 36.12
N TYR A 586 -11.04 -8.00 34.94
CA TYR A 586 -11.88 -8.80 34.05
C TYR A 586 -11.14 -10.04 33.53
N HIS A 587 -9.87 -9.89 33.11
CA HIS A 587 -9.09 -11.00 32.55
C HIS A 587 -8.49 -11.94 33.60
N LYS A 588 -8.27 -11.47 34.83
CA LYS A 588 -7.69 -12.25 35.95
C LYS A 588 -6.47 -13.10 35.52
N PRO A 589 -5.44 -12.49 34.92
CA PRO A 589 -4.25 -13.22 34.50
C PRO A 589 -3.48 -13.75 35.71
N GLN A 590 -2.59 -14.69 35.46
CA GLN A 590 -1.68 -15.19 36.49
C GLN A 590 -0.59 -14.17 36.84
N PHE A 591 -0.02 -13.55 35.80
CA PHE A 591 0.99 -12.52 35.91
C PHE A 591 0.49 -11.23 35.24
N ALA A 592 0.66 -10.12 35.91
CA ALA A 592 0.36 -8.80 35.38
C ALA A 592 1.61 -7.93 35.39
N ILE A 593 1.89 -7.30 34.27
CA ILE A 593 2.95 -6.31 34.12
C ILE A 593 2.29 -4.93 34.17
N LEU A 594 2.67 -4.13 35.16
CA LEU A 594 2.12 -2.82 35.44
C LEU A 594 3.21 -1.77 35.18
N ASP A 595 3.17 -1.10 34.02
CA ASP A 595 4.21 -0.14 33.61
C ASP A 595 3.73 1.29 33.90
N GLU A 596 4.09 1.83 35.07
CA GLU A 596 3.67 3.16 35.56
C GLU A 596 2.15 3.40 35.47
N CYS A 597 1.35 2.35 35.61
CA CYS A 597 -0.08 2.37 35.29
C CYS A 597 -0.95 3.07 36.35
N THR A 598 -0.40 3.50 37.48
CA THR A 598 -1.08 4.25 38.55
C THR A 598 -0.51 5.66 38.75
N SER A 599 0.31 6.15 37.82
CA SER A 599 1.02 7.43 37.93
C SER A 599 0.09 8.67 38.02
N ALA A 600 -1.14 8.58 37.52
CA ALA A 600 -2.17 9.63 37.57
C ALA A 600 -3.28 9.30 38.58
N VAL A 601 -3.09 8.27 39.41
CA VAL A 601 -4.02 7.81 40.43
C VAL A 601 -3.49 8.22 41.82
N SER A 602 -4.40 8.58 42.73
CA SER A 602 -4.06 8.94 44.10
C SER A 602 -3.58 7.73 44.90
N VAL A 603 -2.77 7.97 45.93
CA VAL A 603 -2.03 6.93 46.68
C VAL A 603 -2.96 5.96 47.42
N ASP A 604 -4.10 6.46 47.90
CA ASP A 604 -5.16 5.69 48.56
C ASP A 604 -5.81 4.69 47.59
N VAL A 605 -6.17 5.14 46.39
CA VAL A 605 -6.78 4.30 45.35
C VAL A 605 -5.75 3.31 44.80
N GLU A 606 -4.51 3.76 44.61
CA GLU A 606 -3.38 2.90 44.25
C GLU A 606 -3.21 1.76 45.28
N GLY A 607 -3.14 2.09 46.56
CA GLY A 607 -3.03 1.08 47.62
C GLY A 607 -4.18 0.07 47.63
N TYR A 608 -5.41 0.54 47.40
CA TYR A 608 -6.58 -0.34 47.28
C TYR A 608 -6.48 -1.30 46.09
N ILE A 609 -6.13 -0.78 44.90
CA ILE A 609 -5.98 -1.57 43.67
C ILE A 609 -4.93 -2.68 43.85
N TYR A 610 -3.74 -2.35 44.37
CA TYR A 610 -2.67 -3.34 44.59
C TYR A 610 -3.05 -4.38 45.65
N SER A 611 -3.72 -3.95 46.72
CA SER A 611 -4.24 -4.87 47.74
C SER A 611 -5.28 -5.82 47.14
N HIS A 612 -6.14 -5.32 46.25
CA HIS A 612 -7.13 -6.13 45.54
C HIS A 612 -6.47 -7.13 44.58
N CYS A 613 -5.44 -6.72 43.81
CA CYS A 613 -4.65 -7.64 42.98
C CYS A 613 -4.09 -8.82 43.78
N ARG A 614 -3.54 -8.53 44.97
CA ARG A 614 -3.00 -9.56 45.88
C ARG A 614 -4.09 -10.50 46.38
N LYS A 615 -5.26 -9.97 46.75
CA LYS A 615 -6.42 -10.76 47.18
C LYS A 615 -6.93 -11.70 46.07
N VAL A 616 -6.91 -11.24 44.82
CA VAL A 616 -7.31 -12.05 43.65
C VAL A 616 -6.23 -13.07 43.25
N GLY A 617 -5.00 -12.94 43.78
CA GLY A 617 -3.89 -13.86 43.51
C GLY A 617 -3.14 -13.57 42.21
N ILE A 618 -3.18 -12.33 41.72
CA ILE A 618 -2.43 -11.90 40.54
C ILE A 618 -0.99 -11.56 40.96
N THR A 619 -0.01 -12.16 40.29
CA THR A 619 1.41 -11.88 40.52
C THR A 619 1.83 -10.63 39.76
N LEU A 620 2.40 -9.63 40.43
CA LEU A 620 2.64 -8.32 39.87
C LEU A 620 4.12 -8.10 39.51
N PHE A 621 4.38 -7.62 38.30
CA PHE A 621 5.63 -6.99 37.89
C PHE A 621 5.39 -5.50 37.67
N THR A 622 5.84 -4.68 38.61
CA THR A 622 5.47 -3.27 38.63
C THR A 622 6.66 -2.40 38.32
N VAL A 623 6.60 -1.59 37.27
CA VAL A 623 7.53 -0.47 37.08
C VAL A 623 6.95 0.76 37.74
N SER A 624 7.64 1.26 38.75
CA SER A 624 7.28 2.51 39.40
C SER A 624 8.48 3.15 40.08
N HIS A 625 8.36 4.46 40.25
CA HIS A 625 9.28 5.30 41.01
C HIS A 625 8.68 5.73 42.36
N ARG A 626 7.51 5.22 42.75
CA ARG A 626 6.82 5.63 43.98
C ARG A 626 7.20 4.75 45.16
N LYS A 627 7.60 5.36 46.28
CA LYS A 627 7.90 4.63 47.53
C LYS A 627 6.69 3.90 48.11
N SER A 628 5.49 4.45 47.91
CA SER A 628 4.22 3.88 48.40
C SER A 628 3.96 2.43 47.97
N LEU A 629 4.56 1.98 46.86
CA LEU A 629 4.35 0.65 46.29
C LEU A 629 5.27 -0.42 46.86
N TRP A 630 6.37 -0.07 47.53
CA TRP A 630 7.36 -1.03 48.03
C TRP A 630 6.72 -2.06 48.97
N LYS A 631 5.82 -1.62 49.85
CA LYS A 631 5.06 -2.48 50.79
C LYS A 631 4.19 -3.56 50.13
N HIS A 632 3.92 -3.47 48.82
CA HIS A 632 3.09 -4.42 48.08
C HIS A 632 3.92 -5.50 47.33
N HIS A 633 5.25 -5.45 47.43
CA HIS A 633 6.18 -6.31 46.69
C HIS A 633 7.13 -7.04 47.64
N GLU A 634 7.47 -8.29 47.31
CA GLU A 634 8.41 -9.11 48.08
C GLU A 634 9.84 -9.03 47.52
N TYR A 635 9.98 -8.73 46.23
CA TYR A 635 11.28 -8.62 45.55
C TYR A 635 11.40 -7.30 44.79
N TYR A 636 12.63 -6.86 44.57
CA TYR A 636 12.93 -5.79 43.65
C TYR A 636 13.95 -6.22 42.60
N LEU A 637 13.79 -5.69 41.39
CA LEU A 637 14.74 -5.75 40.28
C LEU A 637 15.23 -4.33 40.00
N HIS A 638 16.45 -4.01 40.43
CA HIS A 638 17.09 -2.73 40.15
C HIS A 638 17.97 -2.83 38.92
N MET A 639 17.72 -2.00 37.91
CA MET A 639 18.56 -1.89 36.71
C MET A 639 19.33 -0.57 36.77
N ASP A 640 20.66 -0.61 36.74
CA ASP A 640 21.51 0.59 36.94
C ASP A 640 21.61 1.50 35.69
N GLY A 641 21.21 0.98 34.52
CA GLY A 641 21.32 1.65 33.22
C GLY A 641 22.73 1.63 32.60
N ARG A 642 23.69 0.94 33.22
CA ARG A 642 25.08 0.75 32.75
C ARG A 642 25.37 -0.69 32.33
N GLY A 643 24.34 -1.52 32.20
CA GLY A 643 24.47 -2.91 31.78
C GLY A 643 24.35 -3.94 32.91
N ASN A 644 24.25 -3.49 34.17
CA ASN A 644 24.09 -4.38 35.31
C ASN A 644 22.67 -4.31 35.88
N TYR A 645 22.31 -5.35 36.62
CA TYR A 645 21.08 -5.41 37.38
C TYR A 645 21.31 -6.12 38.70
N GLU A 646 20.42 -5.89 39.65
CA GLU A 646 20.37 -6.56 40.95
C GLU A 646 18.95 -7.06 41.20
N PHE A 647 18.80 -8.34 41.51
CA PHE A 647 17.52 -8.94 41.90
C PHE A 647 17.63 -9.47 43.33
N LYS A 648 16.86 -8.90 44.26
CA LYS A 648 16.92 -9.22 45.69
C LYS A 648 15.54 -9.18 46.33
N GLN A 649 15.42 -9.87 47.47
CA GLN A 649 14.23 -9.79 48.32
C GLN A 649 14.22 -8.43 49.05
N ILE A 650 13.06 -7.81 49.16
CA ILE A 650 12.86 -6.59 49.93
C ILE A 650 12.83 -6.97 51.42
N THR A 651 13.77 -6.41 52.17
CA THR A 651 13.88 -6.50 53.62
C THR A 651 13.68 -5.12 54.26
N GLU A 652 13.52 -5.05 55.58
CA GLU A 652 13.39 -3.77 56.30
C GLU A 652 14.59 -2.83 56.11
N ASP A 653 15.79 -3.39 55.89
CA ASP A 653 17.02 -2.63 55.62
C ASP A 653 17.17 -2.18 54.15
N THR A 654 16.22 -2.57 53.29
CA THR A 654 16.32 -2.26 51.86
C THR A 654 16.10 -0.77 51.63
N VAL A 655 17.08 -0.11 51.02
CA VAL A 655 16.99 1.30 50.68
C VAL A 655 15.95 1.49 49.58
N GLU A 656 14.81 2.08 49.93
CA GLU A 656 13.74 2.37 48.98
C GLU A 656 14.15 3.48 48.00
N PHE A 657 14.27 3.12 46.72
CA PHE A 657 14.52 4.05 45.62
C PHE A 657 13.19 4.62 45.10
N GLY A 658 13.09 5.94 44.97
CA GLY A 658 11.91 6.59 44.43
C GLY A 658 11.60 7.97 45.01
N SER A 659 10.57 8.60 44.45
CA SER A 659 9.91 9.81 44.96
C SER A 659 8.87 9.49 46.01
#